data_AF-A0A7G6SXW9-F1
#
_entry.id   AF-A0A7G6SXW9-F1
#
_cell.length_a   1.000
_cell.length_b   1.000
_cell.length_c   1.000
_cell.angle_alpha   90.00
_cell.angle_beta   90.00
_cell.angle_gamma   90.00
#
_symmetry.space_group_name_H-M   'P 1'
#
loop_
_entity.id
_entity.type
_entity.pdbx_description
1 polymer ?
#
loop_
_entity_poly.entity_id
_entity_poly.type
_entity_poly.pdbx_seq_one_letter_code
_entity_poly.pdbx_strand_id
1 'polypeptide(L)'
;MRHIMAKSLAPTDGVRDYLAAQEKKSLLRFLTCGSVDDGKSTLIGRLLSDTKQIFEDQLAALERDSRKHGTTGDDIDFALLVDGLEAEREQGITIDVAYRFFATPKRKFIVADTPGHEQYTRNMATGASTADLAIVLIDARQGVLRQTRRHSIIASLLGIRHIVLAVNKIDLVDFDQAVFDRIVEDYGQFSRDLGFQTIVPIPMSARYGDNVSSRSQNMHWYSGPTLIEHLETVSVEEAAVEQPFRFPVQYVNRPNLDFRGFAGTIASGAIAPGDEVVVAKSGKSSHVKRIVAYGGDLKQAVAGQAITLVLDDEVEVSRGNMLVSPAARPQVADQFAANIVWFDEHALLPGRSYILRTETDQTSATVTDLKYRINVNDFAHEAAKSLEMNEVGICNISTRAPIAFDPFAENRTTGAFILIDRISNATVGAGMIVHSLRRAENIHWQSLDVGKRVRADMKNQRPAVFWFTGLSGSGKSTIANLFEKKLYATGRHTYILDGDNVRHGLNRDLGFTDADRVENIRRVAEVAKLMADAGLIVIVSFISPFSAERRMARELMADGEFIEVFVDTPFEECARRDPKGLYARALNGEIKNFTGVDSPYEAPENPEIHLKTLGRSAEEMVDALEHWLNERDIAEDQYDSGGGI
;
A
#
# COMPACT_ATOMS: atom_id res chain seq x y z
N MET A 1 47.50 -41.21 51.32
CA MET A 1 48.25 -41.83 50.22
C MET A 1 47.28 -42.62 49.33
N ARG A 2 46.81 -42.00 48.24
CA ARG A 2 46.42 -42.58 46.92
C ARG A 2 45.32 -41.75 46.25
N HIS A 3 45.69 -41.24 45.08
CA HIS A 3 44.88 -40.57 44.07
C HIS A 3 43.74 -41.45 43.55
N ILE A 4 42.58 -40.85 43.31
CA ILE A 4 41.77 -41.13 42.13
C ILE A 4 41.43 -39.77 41.50
N MET A 5 41.91 -39.56 40.27
CA MET A 5 41.68 -38.37 39.47
C MET A 5 40.23 -38.33 38.97
N ALA A 6 39.50 -37.29 39.36
CA ALA A 6 38.32 -36.86 38.61
C ALA A 6 38.80 -36.06 37.40
N LYS A 7 38.57 -36.61 36.20
CA LYS A 7 38.83 -35.97 34.91
C LYS A 7 38.04 -34.66 34.82
N SER A 8 38.74 -33.63 34.33
CA SER A 8 38.22 -32.31 34.00
C SER A 8 37.00 -32.38 33.07
N LEU A 9 35.90 -31.78 33.51
CA LEU A 9 34.82 -31.34 32.64
C LEU A 9 34.98 -29.82 32.44
N ALA A 10 35.47 -29.45 31.27
CA ALA A 10 35.26 -28.16 30.60
C ALA A 10 35.57 -28.39 29.10
N PRO A 11 34.89 -27.72 28.15
CA PRO A 11 34.45 -26.33 28.33
C PRO A 11 33.04 -25.96 27.84
N THR A 12 32.53 -24.93 28.53
CA THR A 12 31.41 -24.02 28.18
C THR A 12 31.56 -23.29 26.85
N ASP A 13 32.68 -23.45 26.13
CA ASP A 13 32.94 -22.82 24.83
C ASP A 13 32.05 -23.40 23.73
N GLY A 14 31.75 -24.70 23.75
CA GLY A 14 30.90 -25.33 22.75
C GLY A 14 29.47 -24.78 22.69
N VAL A 15 28.91 -24.33 23.83
CA VAL A 15 27.56 -23.73 23.88
C VAL A 15 27.58 -22.29 23.39
N ARG A 16 28.63 -21.52 23.71
CA ARG A 16 28.81 -20.15 23.20
C ARG A 16 29.10 -20.13 21.71
N ASP A 17 29.95 -21.03 21.23
CA ASP A 17 30.24 -21.19 19.80
C ASP A 17 29.02 -21.71 19.04
N TYR A 18 28.22 -22.60 19.64
CA TYR A 18 26.95 -23.04 19.08
C TYR A 18 25.92 -21.91 19.02
N LEU A 19 25.78 -21.10 20.06
CA LEU A 19 24.89 -19.94 20.09
C LEU A 19 25.35 -18.84 19.13
N ALA A 20 26.66 -18.56 19.05
CA ALA A 20 27.23 -17.61 18.10
C ALA A 20 27.11 -18.10 16.64
N ALA A 21 27.27 -19.41 16.40
CA ALA A 21 27.01 -20.02 15.10
C ALA A 21 25.53 -20.00 14.74
N GLN A 22 24.63 -20.14 15.73
CA GLN A 22 23.18 -19.97 15.55
C GLN A 22 22.78 -18.52 15.29
N GLU A 23 23.43 -17.53 15.90
CA GLU A 23 23.21 -16.09 15.66
C GLU A 23 23.67 -15.65 14.27
N LYS A 24 24.74 -16.26 13.74
CA LYS A 24 25.31 -15.94 12.42
C LYS A 24 24.63 -16.62 11.21
N LYS A 25 23.61 -17.46 11.41
CA LYS A 25 22.91 -18.11 10.29
C LYS A 25 22.10 -17.07 9.51
N SER A 26 22.26 -17.08 8.19
CA SER A 26 21.40 -16.30 7.30
C SER A 26 19.93 -16.73 7.41
N LEU A 27 19.04 -15.83 7.03
CA LEU A 27 17.59 -16.04 7.07
C LEU A 27 17.08 -16.14 5.63
N LEU A 28 16.14 -17.04 5.37
CA LEU A 28 15.38 -17.04 4.12
C LEU A 28 13.90 -16.94 4.45
N ARG A 29 13.22 -15.96 3.86
CA ARG A 29 11.76 -15.92 3.87
C ARG A 29 11.26 -16.43 2.53
N PHE A 30 10.38 -17.42 2.55
CA PHE A 30 9.76 -17.90 1.32
C PHE A 30 8.28 -18.17 1.51
N LEU A 31 7.54 -18.18 0.41
CA LEU A 31 6.13 -18.56 0.39
C LEU A 31 5.90 -19.77 -0.49
N THR A 32 4.85 -20.53 -0.19
CA THR A 32 4.34 -21.62 -1.02
C THR A 32 3.10 -21.16 -1.76
N CYS A 33 3.07 -21.34 -3.07
CA CYS A 33 1.93 -21.04 -3.92
C CYS A 33 1.72 -22.15 -4.95
N GLY A 34 0.49 -22.27 -5.46
CA GLY A 34 0.06 -23.41 -6.28
C GLY A 34 -1.45 -23.58 -6.23
N SER A 35 -1.99 -24.40 -7.12
CA SER A 35 -3.41 -24.72 -7.20
C SER A 35 -3.92 -25.43 -5.94
N VAL A 36 -5.25 -25.52 -5.80
CA VAL A 36 -5.88 -26.42 -4.83
C VAL A 36 -5.42 -27.84 -5.16
N ASP A 37 -5.14 -28.64 -4.13
CA ASP A 37 -4.62 -30.00 -4.24
C ASP A 37 -3.20 -30.19 -4.77
N ASP A 38 -2.44 -29.16 -5.13
CA ASP A 38 -1.02 -29.32 -5.55
C ASP A 38 -0.10 -29.86 -4.43
N GLY A 39 -0.60 -29.99 -3.21
CA GLY A 39 0.11 -30.59 -2.07
C GLY A 39 0.96 -29.60 -1.26
N LYS A 40 0.55 -28.32 -1.20
CA LYS A 40 1.25 -27.26 -0.43
C LYS A 40 1.39 -27.59 1.05
N SER A 41 0.27 -27.87 1.73
CA SER A 41 0.26 -28.23 3.16
C SER A 41 1.04 -29.52 3.43
N THR A 42 0.92 -30.53 2.56
CA THR A 42 1.70 -31.76 2.65
C THR A 42 3.21 -31.49 2.57
N LEU A 43 3.64 -30.61 1.65
CA LEU A 43 5.05 -30.24 1.51
C LEU A 43 5.57 -29.52 2.74
N ILE A 44 4.83 -28.54 3.27
CA ILE A 44 5.22 -27.82 4.48
C ILE A 44 5.31 -28.78 5.67
N GLY A 45 4.29 -29.62 5.87
CA GLY A 45 4.29 -30.62 6.94
C GLY A 45 5.47 -31.59 6.82
N ARG A 46 5.82 -32.00 5.60
CA ARG A 46 7.00 -32.83 5.33
C ARG A 46 8.31 -32.12 5.67
N LEU A 47 8.47 -30.86 5.28
CA LEU A 47 9.66 -30.07 5.62
C LEU A 47 9.83 -29.93 7.14
N LEU A 48 8.74 -29.70 7.88
CA LEU A 48 8.77 -29.61 9.34
C LEU A 48 9.14 -30.96 9.99
N SER A 49 8.62 -32.07 9.46
CA SER A 49 8.94 -33.41 9.94
C SER A 49 10.41 -33.78 9.65
N ASP A 50 10.86 -33.62 8.41
CA ASP A 50 12.21 -34.00 7.97
C ASP A 50 13.32 -33.16 8.65
N THR A 51 13.01 -31.91 9.03
CA THR A 51 13.94 -31.05 9.77
C THR A 51 13.95 -31.31 11.29
N LYS A 52 13.24 -32.35 11.75
CA LYS A 52 13.19 -32.81 13.15
C LYS A 52 12.75 -31.74 14.16
N GLN A 53 11.89 -30.81 13.72
CA GLN A 53 11.31 -29.78 14.59
C GLN A 53 10.04 -30.27 15.31
N ILE A 54 9.52 -31.44 14.92
CA ILE A 54 8.34 -32.06 15.52
C ILE A 54 8.79 -33.05 16.60
N PHE A 55 8.33 -32.84 17.83
CA PHE A 55 8.59 -33.75 18.95
C PHE A 55 7.83 -35.07 18.75
N GLU A 56 8.35 -36.19 19.29
CA GLU A 56 7.78 -37.54 19.06
C GLU A 56 6.30 -37.66 19.48
N ASP A 57 5.87 -36.90 20.48
CA ASP A 57 4.49 -36.82 20.98
C ASP A 57 3.53 -36.15 19.97
N GLN A 58 3.99 -35.12 19.26
CA GLN A 58 3.22 -34.50 18.17
C GLN A 58 3.12 -35.42 16.95
N LEU A 59 4.17 -36.19 16.65
CA LEU A 59 4.14 -37.19 15.58
C LEU A 59 3.11 -38.30 15.89
N ALA A 60 3.08 -38.77 17.14
CA ALA A 60 2.11 -39.77 17.60
C ALA A 60 0.66 -39.25 17.72
N ALA A 61 0.47 -37.93 17.92
CA ALA A 61 -0.83 -37.29 17.80
C ALA A 61 -1.27 -37.23 16.33
N LEU A 62 -0.35 -36.86 15.43
CA LEU A 62 -0.61 -36.81 13.99
C LEU A 62 -0.96 -38.17 13.41
N GLU A 63 -0.29 -39.25 13.83
CA GLU A 63 -0.63 -40.63 13.43
C GLU A 63 -2.06 -41.02 13.84
N ARG A 64 -2.50 -40.60 15.03
CA ARG A 64 -3.87 -40.85 15.51
C ARG A 64 -4.90 -40.04 14.74
N ASP A 65 -4.60 -38.77 14.47
CA ASP A 65 -5.50 -37.88 13.75
C ASP A 65 -5.57 -38.25 12.25
N SER A 66 -4.47 -38.71 11.65
CA SER A 66 -4.43 -39.24 10.29
C SER A 66 -5.36 -40.44 10.13
N ARG A 67 -5.40 -41.35 11.11
CA ARG A 67 -6.32 -42.50 11.10
C ARG A 67 -7.79 -42.13 11.25
N LYS A 68 -8.09 -40.97 11.84
CA LYS A 68 -9.45 -40.55 12.19
C LYS A 68 -10.04 -39.55 11.18
N HIS A 69 -9.20 -38.68 10.62
CA HIS A 69 -9.56 -37.54 9.79
C HIS A 69 -8.71 -37.41 8.51
N GLY A 70 -7.73 -38.28 8.30
CA GLY A 70 -6.79 -38.17 7.18
C GLY A 70 -7.37 -38.53 5.83
N THR A 71 -6.81 -37.93 4.78
CA THR A 71 -7.21 -38.12 3.38
C THR A 71 -6.29 -39.10 2.63
N THR A 72 -5.19 -39.52 3.25
CA THR A 72 -4.11 -40.33 2.65
C THR A 72 -4.18 -41.83 2.93
N GLY A 73 -5.23 -42.32 3.60
CA GLY A 73 -5.40 -43.73 3.96
C GLY A 73 -4.63 -44.09 5.25
N ASP A 74 -3.88 -45.20 5.23
CA ASP A 74 -3.11 -45.69 6.39
C ASP A 74 -1.79 -44.91 6.63
N ASP A 75 -1.38 -44.08 5.68
CA ASP A 75 -0.18 -43.25 5.78
C ASP A 75 -0.43 -41.97 6.57
N ILE A 76 0.63 -41.45 7.20
CA ILE A 76 0.60 -40.18 7.95
C ILE A 76 0.25 -39.02 7.02
N ASP A 77 -0.82 -38.29 7.35
CA ASP A 77 -1.27 -37.11 6.63
C ASP A 77 -0.58 -35.85 7.18
N PHE A 78 0.53 -35.48 6.54
CA PHE A 78 1.32 -34.31 6.95
C PHE A 78 0.60 -32.97 6.77
N ALA A 79 -0.50 -32.90 6.01
CA ALA A 79 -1.27 -31.66 5.86
C ALA A 79 -1.90 -31.22 7.21
N LEU A 80 -2.27 -32.18 8.05
CA LEU A 80 -2.91 -31.95 9.36
C LEU A 80 -2.00 -31.19 10.36
N LEU A 81 -0.69 -31.09 10.11
CA LEU A 81 0.23 -30.29 10.92
C LEU A 81 0.09 -28.79 10.67
N VAL A 82 -0.38 -28.42 9.48
CA VAL A 82 -0.33 -27.05 8.98
C VAL A 82 -1.68 -26.37 9.14
N ASP A 83 -2.77 -27.10 8.89
CA ASP A 83 -4.15 -26.60 8.94
C ASP A 83 -4.58 -26.33 10.40
N GLY A 84 -4.59 -25.06 10.77
CA GLY A 84 -4.75 -24.59 12.14
C GLY A 84 -6.20 -24.26 12.52
N LEU A 85 -7.02 -23.87 11.55
CA LEU A 85 -8.42 -23.50 11.76
C LEU A 85 -9.36 -24.69 11.54
N GLU A 86 -10.41 -24.79 12.36
CA GLU A 86 -11.43 -25.83 12.24
C GLU A 86 -12.14 -25.78 10.87
N ALA A 87 -12.37 -24.57 10.35
CA ALA A 87 -12.90 -24.34 9.00
C ALA A 87 -11.94 -24.73 7.87
N GLU A 88 -10.61 -24.59 8.06
CA GLU A 88 -9.60 -25.07 7.09
C GLU A 88 -9.62 -26.61 7.03
N ARG A 89 -9.75 -27.28 8.18
CA ARG A 89 -9.80 -28.74 8.29
C ARG A 89 -11.07 -29.35 7.70
N GLU A 90 -12.21 -28.68 7.84
CA GLU A 90 -13.48 -29.15 7.25
C GLU A 90 -13.52 -29.00 5.72
N GLN A 91 -12.81 -28.00 5.17
CA GLN A 91 -12.84 -27.68 3.74
C GLN A 91 -11.59 -28.15 2.97
N GLY A 92 -10.51 -28.53 3.67
CA GLY A 92 -9.24 -28.97 3.05
C GLY A 92 -8.50 -27.86 2.31
N ILE A 93 -8.68 -26.59 2.71
CA ILE A 93 -8.04 -25.42 2.08
C ILE A 93 -7.40 -24.49 3.12
N THR A 94 -6.28 -23.84 2.78
CA THR A 94 -5.65 -22.77 3.58
C THR A 94 -6.45 -21.46 3.40
N ILE A 95 -6.85 -20.81 4.50
CA ILE A 95 -7.70 -19.59 4.48
C ILE A 95 -6.90 -18.34 4.87
N ASP A 96 -5.99 -18.43 5.85
CA ASP A 96 -5.16 -17.30 6.31
C ASP A 96 -3.65 -17.57 6.16
N VAL A 97 -2.82 -16.53 6.20
CA VAL A 97 -1.36 -16.68 6.09
C VAL A 97 -0.79 -17.23 7.39
N ALA A 98 -0.37 -18.48 7.40
CA ALA A 98 0.31 -19.08 8.54
C ALA A 98 1.83 -18.94 8.39
N TYR A 99 2.49 -18.32 9.38
CA TYR A 99 3.95 -18.27 9.44
C TYR A 99 4.50 -19.46 10.23
N ARG A 100 5.43 -20.20 9.63
CA ARG A 100 6.14 -21.32 10.27
C ARG A 100 7.64 -21.06 10.26
N PHE A 101 8.30 -21.50 11.32
CA PHE A 101 9.73 -21.29 11.52
C PHE A 101 10.41 -22.64 11.61
N PHE A 102 11.48 -22.83 10.85
CA PHE A 102 12.36 -23.99 11.00
C PHE A 102 13.79 -23.59 10.68
N ALA A 103 14.75 -24.45 11.03
CA ALA A 103 16.14 -24.21 10.74
C ALA A 103 16.85 -25.51 10.37
N THR A 104 17.81 -25.40 9.47
CA THR A 104 18.78 -26.45 9.18
C THR A 104 20.11 -26.13 9.88
N PRO A 105 21.12 -27.02 9.81
CA PRO A 105 22.45 -26.70 10.29
C PRO A 105 23.05 -25.45 9.62
N LYS A 106 22.68 -25.13 8.37
CA LYS A 106 23.26 -24.01 7.62
C LYS A 106 22.44 -22.71 7.68
N ARG A 107 21.10 -22.77 7.74
CA ARG A 107 20.25 -21.59 7.51
C ARG A 107 18.95 -21.63 8.33
N LYS A 108 18.39 -20.45 8.64
CA LYS A 108 17.07 -20.29 9.26
C LYS A 108 16.03 -19.97 8.19
N PHE A 109 14.81 -20.47 8.36
CA PHE A 109 13.73 -20.35 7.39
C PHE A 109 12.45 -19.82 8.05
N ILE A 110 11.76 -18.93 7.33
CA ILE A 110 10.40 -18.49 7.62
C ILE A 110 9.55 -18.83 6.39
N VAL A 111 8.52 -19.64 6.61
CA VAL A 111 7.56 -20.02 5.57
C VAL A 111 6.27 -19.27 5.79
N ALA A 112 5.80 -18.58 4.76
CA ALA A 112 4.42 -18.09 4.68
C ALA A 112 3.59 -19.10 3.88
N ASP A 113 2.69 -19.81 4.54
CA ASP A 113 1.69 -20.62 3.85
C ASP A 113 0.60 -19.69 3.33
N THR A 114 0.48 -19.56 2.00
CA THR A 114 -0.48 -18.65 1.39
C THR A 114 -1.64 -19.41 0.75
N PRO A 115 -2.90 -18.96 0.94
CA PRO A 115 -4.06 -19.58 0.31
C PRO A 115 -3.92 -19.65 -1.22
N GLY A 116 -4.32 -20.78 -1.82
CA GLY A 116 -4.26 -20.99 -3.27
C GLY A 116 -5.52 -20.55 -4.04
N HIS A 117 -6.53 -20.01 -3.36
CA HIS A 117 -7.84 -19.71 -3.96
C HIS A 117 -7.96 -18.26 -4.44
N GLU A 118 -8.75 -18.05 -5.49
CA GLU A 118 -8.88 -16.78 -6.23
C GLU A 118 -9.30 -15.59 -5.37
N GLN A 119 -9.99 -15.83 -4.25
CA GLN A 119 -10.50 -14.78 -3.36
C GLN A 119 -9.45 -14.22 -2.39
N TYR A 120 -8.26 -14.84 -2.29
CA TYR A 120 -7.28 -14.54 -1.23
C TYR A 120 -5.98 -13.89 -1.75
N THR A 121 -6.06 -13.14 -2.86
CA THR A 121 -4.90 -12.41 -3.39
C THR A 121 -4.34 -11.40 -2.37
N ARG A 122 -5.19 -10.79 -1.52
CA ARG A 122 -4.76 -9.99 -0.36
C ARG A 122 -3.84 -10.74 0.61
N ASN A 123 -4.17 -12.00 0.91
CA ASN A 123 -3.38 -12.84 1.84
C ASN A 123 -2.06 -13.22 1.18
N MET A 124 -2.10 -13.62 -0.10
CA MET A 124 -0.89 -13.83 -0.88
C MET A 124 -0.03 -12.56 -0.93
N ALA A 125 -0.62 -11.38 -1.13
CA ALA A 125 0.11 -10.12 -1.17
C ALA A 125 0.82 -9.80 0.15
N THR A 126 0.14 -10.07 1.27
CA THR A 126 0.71 -9.89 2.60
C THR A 126 1.89 -10.84 2.83
N GLY A 127 1.74 -12.14 2.54
CA GLY A 127 2.82 -13.12 2.69
C GLY A 127 4.00 -12.88 1.74
N ALA A 128 3.71 -12.57 0.48
CA ALA A 128 4.72 -12.35 -0.55
C ALA A 128 5.50 -11.04 -0.39
N SER A 129 4.91 -10.01 0.24
CA SER A 129 5.59 -8.72 0.47
C SER A 129 6.90 -8.85 1.26
N THR A 130 7.01 -9.88 2.10
CA THR A 130 8.19 -10.15 2.93
C THR A 130 9.03 -11.33 2.45
N ALA A 131 8.57 -12.03 1.40
CA ALA A 131 9.24 -13.21 0.87
C ALA A 131 10.37 -12.81 -0.08
N ASP A 132 11.47 -13.55 0.00
CA ASP A 132 12.63 -13.45 -0.88
C ASP A 132 12.53 -14.44 -2.05
N LEU A 133 11.82 -15.56 -1.83
CA LEU A 133 11.65 -16.67 -2.76
C LEU A 133 10.20 -17.19 -2.75
N ALA A 134 9.72 -17.70 -3.88
CA ALA A 134 8.45 -18.42 -3.94
C ALA A 134 8.65 -19.86 -4.45
N ILE A 135 8.01 -20.81 -3.78
CA ILE A 135 7.91 -22.20 -4.22
C ILE A 135 6.56 -22.35 -4.92
N VAL A 136 6.59 -22.47 -6.24
CA VAL A 136 5.41 -22.71 -7.08
C VAL A 136 5.25 -24.22 -7.24
N LEU A 137 4.27 -24.80 -6.55
CA LEU A 137 3.94 -26.21 -6.65
C LEU A 137 3.06 -26.46 -7.87
N ILE A 138 3.32 -27.58 -8.56
CA ILE A 138 2.55 -28.06 -9.71
C ILE A 138 2.33 -29.57 -9.54
N ASP A 139 1.08 -30.03 -9.57
CA ASP A 139 0.76 -31.45 -9.72
C ASP A 139 1.21 -31.97 -11.10
N ALA A 140 2.15 -32.92 -11.11
CA ALA A 140 2.72 -33.50 -12.33
C ALA A 140 1.68 -34.11 -13.28
N ARG A 141 0.51 -34.51 -12.77
CA ARG A 141 -0.59 -35.06 -13.58
C ARG A 141 -1.34 -33.98 -14.35
N GLN A 142 -1.38 -32.76 -13.83
CA GLN A 142 -2.18 -31.65 -14.38
C GLN A 142 -1.32 -30.65 -15.16
N GLY A 143 -0.05 -30.50 -14.81
CA GLY A 143 0.84 -29.52 -15.43
C GLY A 143 0.46 -28.07 -15.08
N VAL A 144 0.83 -27.12 -15.94
CA VAL A 144 0.67 -25.68 -15.64
C VAL A 144 -0.80 -25.24 -15.76
N LEU A 145 -1.42 -24.93 -14.63
CA LEU A 145 -2.81 -24.47 -14.55
C LEU A 145 -2.92 -22.93 -14.56
N ARG A 146 -4.15 -22.42 -14.73
CA ARG A 146 -4.44 -20.97 -14.62
C ARG A 146 -4.03 -20.40 -13.26
N GLN A 147 -4.27 -21.14 -12.17
CA GLN A 147 -3.88 -20.72 -10.82
C GLN A 147 -2.35 -20.66 -10.67
N THR A 148 -1.60 -21.60 -11.26
CA THR A 148 -0.14 -21.57 -11.30
C THR A 148 0.38 -20.29 -11.97
N ARG A 149 -0.22 -19.92 -13.12
CA ARG A 149 0.12 -18.69 -13.83
C ARG A 149 -0.19 -17.46 -12.99
N ARG A 150 -1.39 -17.41 -12.40
CA ARG A 150 -1.83 -16.31 -11.54
C ARG A 150 -0.90 -16.08 -10.35
N HIS A 151 -0.57 -17.12 -9.60
CA HIS A 151 0.35 -17.01 -8.47
C HIS A 151 1.75 -16.56 -8.89
N SER A 152 2.22 -17.00 -10.06
CA SER A 152 3.51 -16.57 -10.58
C SER A 152 3.51 -15.08 -10.97
N ILE A 153 2.43 -14.61 -11.62
CA ILE A 153 2.24 -13.19 -11.93
C ILE A 153 2.23 -12.35 -10.66
N ILE A 154 1.47 -12.77 -9.63
CA ILE A 154 1.41 -12.06 -8.35
C ILE A 154 2.78 -12.04 -7.65
N ALA A 155 3.50 -13.17 -7.62
CA ALA A 155 4.83 -13.25 -7.04
C ALA A 155 5.82 -12.28 -7.73
N SER A 156 5.77 -12.22 -9.08
CA SER A 156 6.55 -11.27 -9.88
C SER A 156 6.19 -9.82 -9.55
N LEU A 157 4.90 -9.49 -9.54
CA LEU A 157 4.42 -8.14 -9.23
C LEU A 157 4.90 -7.68 -7.85
N LEU A 158 4.92 -8.58 -6.86
CA LEU A 158 5.36 -8.31 -5.49
C LEU A 158 6.88 -8.35 -5.29
N GLY A 159 7.64 -8.47 -6.39
CA GLY A 159 9.09 -8.34 -6.41
C GLY A 159 9.85 -9.59 -5.98
N ILE A 160 9.22 -10.76 -5.98
CA ILE A 160 9.91 -12.03 -5.77
C ILE A 160 10.65 -12.38 -7.05
N ARG A 161 11.98 -12.49 -6.96
CA ARG A 161 12.86 -12.73 -8.11
C ARG A 161 13.35 -14.18 -8.23
N HIS A 162 13.23 -14.96 -7.15
CA HIS A 162 13.68 -16.34 -7.09
C HIS A 162 12.48 -17.28 -6.99
N ILE A 163 12.36 -18.19 -7.95
CA ILE A 163 11.28 -19.18 -8.03
C ILE A 163 11.87 -20.59 -7.95
N VAL A 164 11.25 -21.43 -7.12
CA VAL A 164 11.40 -22.88 -7.18
C VAL A 164 10.15 -23.45 -7.82
N LEU A 165 10.32 -24.12 -8.94
CA LEU A 165 9.23 -24.83 -9.62
C LEU A 165 9.19 -26.26 -9.10
N ALA A 166 8.37 -26.48 -8.08
CA ALA A 166 8.21 -27.77 -7.41
C ALA A 166 7.20 -28.65 -8.15
N VAL A 167 7.69 -29.51 -9.04
CA VAL A 167 6.85 -30.47 -9.79
C VAL A 167 6.55 -31.65 -8.87
N ASN A 168 5.43 -31.56 -8.16
CA ASN A 168 5.02 -32.46 -7.11
C ASN A 168 4.20 -33.64 -7.64
N LYS A 169 4.02 -34.68 -6.82
CA LYS A 169 3.29 -35.92 -7.14
C LYS A 169 3.85 -36.67 -8.34
N ILE A 170 5.17 -36.59 -8.55
CA ILE A 170 5.82 -37.27 -9.67
C ILE A 170 5.75 -38.81 -9.54
N ASP A 171 5.53 -39.31 -8.32
CA ASP A 171 5.24 -40.71 -8.03
C ASP A 171 3.95 -41.21 -8.71
N LEU A 172 2.97 -40.34 -8.96
CA LEU A 172 1.72 -40.71 -9.63
C LEU A 172 1.81 -40.73 -11.16
N VAL A 173 2.95 -40.32 -11.71
CA VAL A 173 3.27 -40.39 -13.14
C VAL A 173 4.52 -41.25 -13.37
N ASP A 174 4.71 -42.26 -12.51
CA ASP A 174 5.78 -43.27 -12.60
C ASP A 174 7.19 -42.67 -12.73
N PHE A 175 7.43 -41.49 -12.11
CA PHE A 175 8.72 -40.79 -12.15
C PHE A 175 9.18 -40.43 -13.59
N ASP A 176 8.24 -40.21 -14.52
CA ASP A 176 8.52 -39.94 -15.94
C ASP A 176 9.21 -38.59 -16.17
N GLN A 177 10.41 -38.64 -16.77
CA GLN A 177 11.20 -37.46 -17.15
C GLN A 177 10.50 -36.61 -18.21
N ALA A 178 9.83 -37.21 -19.20
CA ALA A 178 9.20 -36.48 -20.29
C ALA A 178 8.03 -35.62 -19.79
N VAL A 179 7.30 -36.08 -18.78
CA VAL A 179 6.25 -35.30 -18.12
C VAL A 179 6.85 -34.08 -17.40
N PHE A 180 7.95 -34.28 -16.67
CA PHE A 180 8.67 -33.20 -16.00
C PHE A 180 9.19 -32.16 -17.00
N ASP A 181 9.91 -32.60 -18.04
CA ASP A 181 10.52 -31.71 -19.04
C ASP A 181 9.46 -30.85 -19.75
N ARG A 182 8.30 -31.43 -20.09
CA ARG A 182 7.17 -30.69 -20.68
C ARG A 182 6.64 -29.60 -19.75
N ILE A 183 6.45 -29.90 -18.45
CA ILE A 183 5.97 -28.91 -17.48
C ILE A 183 6.97 -27.77 -17.31
N VAL A 184 8.27 -28.10 -17.26
CA VAL A 184 9.35 -27.11 -17.19
C VAL A 184 9.35 -26.22 -18.43
N GLU A 185 9.17 -26.81 -19.62
CA GLU A 185 9.07 -26.05 -20.87
C GLU A 185 7.84 -25.12 -20.83
N ASP A 186 6.65 -25.64 -20.56
CA ASP A 186 5.40 -24.87 -20.51
C ASP A 186 5.50 -23.69 -19.53
N TYR A 187 6.07 -23.92 -18.34
CA TYR A 187 6.26 -22.88 -17.34
C TYR A 187 7.34 -21.87 -17.77
N GLY A 188 8.43 -22.36 -18.36
CA GLY A 188 9.49 -21.52 -18.90
C GLY A 188 9.00 -20.61 -20.02
N GLN A 189 8.10 -21.09 -20.89
CA GLN A 189 7.50 -20.28 -21.95
C GLN A 189 6.64 -19.15 -21.39
N PHE A 190 5.84 -19.45 -20.37
CA PHE A 190 4.95 -18.50 -19.71
C PHE A 190 5.69 -17.45 -18.87
N SER A 191 6.74 -17.84 -18.16
CA SER A 191 7.40 -17.00 -17.16
C SER A 191 8.45 -16.01 -17.72
N ARG A 192 8.71 -16.01 -19.04
CA ARG A 192 9.75 -15.17 -19.67
C ARG A 192 9.57 -13.68 -19.38
N ASP A 193 8.33 -13.21 -19.42
CA ASP A 193 8.01 -11.78 -19.27
C ASP A 193 7.82 -11.36 -17.80
N LEU A 194 7.94 -12.31 -16.86
CA LEU A 194 7.74 -12.06 -15.42
C LEU A 194 9.01 -11.58 -14.69
N GLY A 195 10.14 -11.47 -15.38
CA GLY A 195 11.35 -10.83 -14.82
C GLY A 195 12.00 -11.59 -13.66
N PHE A 196 11.78 -12.90 -13.53
CA PHE A 196 12.46 -13.72 -12.54
C PHE A 196 13.95 -13.84 -12.84
N GLN A 197 14.79 -13.74 -11.81
CA GLN A 197 16.24 -13.90 -11.92
C GLN A 197 16.63 -15.38 -11.97
N THR A 198 15.96 -16.22 -11.19
CA THR A 198 16.24 -17.66 -11.13
C THR A 198 14.94 -18.44 -11.06
N ILE A 199 14.83 -19.48 -11.89
CA ILE A 199 13.75 -20.48 -11.83
C ILE A 199 14.44 -21.84 -11.74
N VAL A 200 14.29 -22.52 -10.61
CA VAL A 200 14.90 -23.84 -10.37
C VAL A 200 13.80 -24.91 -10.34
N PRO A 201 13.68 -25.73 -11.39
CA PRO A 201 12.72 -26.82 -11.40
C PRO A 201 13.23 -28.04 -10.64
N ILE A 202 12.40 -28.56 -9.73
CA ILE A 202 12.71 -29.71 -8.87
C ILE A 202 11.55 -30.72 -8.97
N PRO A 203 11.78 -31.92 -9.54
CA PRO A 203 10.81 -33.00 -9.52
C PRO A 203 10.79 -33.65 -8.14
N MET A 204 9.62 -33.81 -7.53
CA MET A 204 9.51 -34.26 -6.14
C MET A 204 8.21 -34.99 -5.82
N SER A 205 8.23 -35.71 -4.69
CA SER A 205 7.04 -36.23 -4.03
C SER A 205 6.99 -35.74 -2.59
N ALA A 206 6.10 -34.80 -2.29
CA ALA A 206 5.90 -34.30 -0.93
C ALA A 206 5.44 -35.40 0.04
N ARG A 207 4.72 -36.41 -0.45
CA ARG A 207 4.23 -37.55 0.34
C ARG A 207 5.38 -38.45 0.77
N TYR A 208 6.20 -38.90 -0.18
CA TYR A 208 7.25 -39.90 0.08
C TYR A 208 8.60 -39.28 0.46
N GLY A 209 8.79 -37.98 0.20
CA GLY A 209 10.02 -37.24 0.53
C GLY A 209 11.06 -37.19 -0.60
N ASP A 210 10.75 -37.76 -1.77
CA ASP A 210 11.63 -37.75 -2.94
C ASP A 210 12.02 -36.32 -3.33
N ASN A 211 13.32 -36.03 -3.34
CA ASN A 211 13.92 -34.73 -3.64
C ASN A 211 13.44 -33.55 -2.76
N VAL A 212 12.75 -33.82 -1.65
CA VAL A 212 12.39 -32.80 -0.64
C VAL A 212 13.60 -32.53 0.26
N SER A 213 13.97 -33.52 1.07
CA SER A 213 15.11 -33.48 2.00
C SER A 213 16.26 -34.39 1.55
N SER A 214 15.93 -35.51 0.90
CA SER A 214 16.88 -36.50 0.41
C SER A 214 16.72 -36.72 -1.09
N ARG A 215 17.82 -37.04 -1.76
CA ARG A 215 17.81 -37.32 -3.20
C ARG A 215 17.06 -38.62 -3.47
N SER A 216 16.13 -38.59 -4.42
CA SER A 216 15.35 -39.76 -4.82
C SER A 216 16.22 -40.83 -5.46
N GLN A 217 15.92 -42.09 -5.14
CA GLN A 217 16.50 -43.25 -5.83
C GLN A 217 15.71 -43.62 -7.09
N ASN A 218 14.48 -43.13 -7.25
CA ASN A 218 13.62 -43.47 -8.39
C ASN A 218 13.87 -42.56 -9.60
N MET A 219 14.46 -41.37 -9.39
CA MET A 219 14.71 -40.36 -10.42
C MET A 219 16.20 -40.24 -10.76
N HIS A 220 16.82 -41.33 -11.27
CA HIS A 220 18.24 -41.32 -11.65
C HIS A 220 18.59 -40.29 -12.74
N TRP A 221 17.61 -39.89 -13.54
CA TRP A 221 17.76 -38.89 -14.59
C TRP A 221 17.88 -37.45 -14.05
N TYR A 222 17.42 -37.18 -12.82
CA TYR A 222 17.48 -35.84 -12.23
C TYR A 222 18.81 -35.62 -11.51
N SER A 223 19.61 -34.68 -12.00
CA SER A 223 20.91 -34.32 -11.41
C SER A 223 20.89 -33.02 -10.58
N GLY A 224 19.80 -32.26 -10.60
CA GLY A 224 19.66 -31.00 -9.86
C GLY A 224 19.59 -31.16 -8.33
N PRO A 225 19.49 -30.05 -7.58
CA PRO A 225 19.48 -30.08 -6.11
C PRO A 225 18.16 -30.63 -5.55
N THR A 226 18.17 -31.09 -4.31
CA THR A 226 16.93 -31.25 -3.53
C THR A 226 16.36 -29.89 -3.12
N LEU A 227 15.10 -29.85 -2.69
CA LEU A 227 14.48 -28.61 -2.23
C LEU A 227 15.26 -27.99 -1.07
N ILE A 228 15.60 -28.77 -0.04
CA ILE A 228 16.38 -28.25 1.11
C ILE A 228 17.76 -27.75 0.68
N GLU A 229 18.48 -28.49 -0.18
CA GLU A 229 19.79 -28.07 -0.68
C GLU A 229 19.73 -26.72 -1.38
N HIS A 230 18.70 -26.50 -2.21
CA HIS A 230 18.52 -25.23 -2.90
C HIS A 230 18.17 -24.09 -1.93
N LEU A 231 17.24 -24.31 -0.99
CA LEU A 231 16.86 -23.31 0.02
C LEU A 231 18.05 -22.93 0.93
N GLU A 232 18.96 -23.86 1.22
CA GLU A 232 20.18 -23.56 1.96
C GLU A 232 21.20 -22.71 1.20
N THR A 233 21.22 -22.80 -0.14
CA THR A 233 22.30 -22.24 -0.98
C THR A 233 21.91 -21.01 -1.78
N VAL A 234 20.61 -20.73 -1.95
CA VAL A 234 20.14 -19.56 -2.69
C VAL A 234 20.62 -18.25 -2.05
N SER A 235 21.37 -17.45 -2.79
CA SER A 235 21.82 -16.13 -2.33
C SER A 235 20.74 -15.09 -2.57
N VAL A 236 20.23 -14.50 -1.49
CA VAL A 236 19.21 -13.42 -1.52
C VAL A 236 19.68 -12.15 -0.79
N GLU A 237 20.58 -12.30 0.20
CA GLU A 237 21.04 -11.21 1.08
C GLU A 237 22.20 -10.40 0.47
N GLU A 238 23.05 -11.03 -0.34
CA GLU A 238 24.27 -10.39 -0.88
C GLU A 238 23.95 -9.21 -1.82
N ALA A 239 22.81 -9.24 -2.49
CA ALA A 239 22.41 -8.19 -3.43
C ALA A 239 22.12 -6.84 -2.75
N ALA A 240 21.69 -6.80 -1.49
CA ALA A 240 21.32 -5.55 -0.82
C ALA A 240 22.53 -4.75 -0.30
N VAL A 241 23.63 -5.43 0.01
CA VAL A 241 24.86 -4.79 0.53
C VAL A 241 25.64 -4.07 -0.58
N GLU A 242 25.58 -4.58 -1.81
CA GLU A 242 26.24 -3.97 -2.98
C GLU A 242 25.47 -2.78 -3.56
N GLN A 243 24.21 -2.59 -3.15
CA GLN A 243 23.39 -1.47 -3.59
C GLN A 243 23.84 -0.14 -2.97
N PRO A 244 23.45 1.00 -3.58
CA PRO A 244 23.65 2.31 -2.98
C PRO A 244 23.13 2.40 -1.55
N PHE A 245 23.84 3.15 -0.70
CA PHE A 245 23.45 3.35 0.69
C PHE A 245 22.09 4.05 0.80
N ARG A 246 21.17 3.43 1.56
CA ARG A 246 19.85 3.95 1.91
C ARG A 246 19.61 3.78 3.40
N PHE A 247 19.46 4.89 4.11
CA PHE A 247 19.16 4.88 5.55
C PHE A 247 17.92 5.72 5.85
N PRO A 248 16.74 5.08 5.86
CA PRO A 248 15.49 5.71 6.30
C PRO A 248 15.55 6.04 7.79
N VAL A 249 15.40 7.33 8.12
CA VAL A 249 15.43 7.81 9.50
C VAL A 249 14.08 7.52 10.16
N GLN A 250 14.09 6.64 11.16
CA GLN A 250 12.91 6.24 11.92
C GLN A 250 12.71 7.12 13.15
N TYR A 251 13.81 7.55 13.79
CA TYR A 251 13.77 8.29 15.04
C TYR A 251 15.00 9.20 15.22
N VAL A 252 14.81 10.35 15.88
CA VAL A 252 15.90 11.25 16.27
C VAL A 252 16.16 11.08 17.75
N ASN A 253 17.31 10.50 18.09
CA ASN A 253 17.71 10.21 19.46
C ASN A 253 18.45 11.41 20.07
N ARG A 254 17.93 11.91 21.20
CA ARG A 254 18.49 13.01 22.00
C ARG A 254 18.36 12.71 23.49
N PRO A 255 19.22 11.85 24.06
CA PRO A 255 19.18 11.51 25.48
C PRO A 255 19.73 12.64 26.38
N ASN A 256 20.53 13.55 25.83
CA ASN A 256 21.09 14.73 26.51
C ASN A 256 21.42 15.83 25.48
N LEU A 257 21.89 16.99 25.96
CA LEU A 257 22.20 18.16 25.13
C LEU A 257 23.38 17.92 24.16
N ASP A 258 24.29 17.00 24.50
CA ASP A 258 25.53 16.77 23.74
C ASP A 258 25.43 15.61 22.74
N PHE A 259 24.29 14.91 22.69
CA PHE A 259 24.08 13.79 21.80
C PHE A 259 22.86 13.98 20.92
N ARG A 260 23.10 13.99 19.61
CA ARG A 260 22.08 13.91 18.59
C ARG A 260 22.44 12.80 17.60
N GLY A 261 21.63 11.75 17.56
CA GLY A 261 21.79 10.63 16.65
C GLY A 261 20.52 10.35 15.87
N PHE A 262 20.66 9.81 14.66
CA PHE A 262 19.57 9.41 13.79
C PHE A 262 19.48 7.89 13.76
N ALA A 263 18.41 7.34 14.32
CA ALA A 263 18.19 5.92 14.44
C ALA A 263 17.32 5.40 13.29
N GLY A 264 17.67 4.21 12.80
CA GLY A 264 16.98 3.54 11.71
C GLY A 264 17.63 2.19 11.39
N THR A 265 17.01 1.46 10.46
CA THR A 265 17.57 0.24 9.88
C THR A 265 18.14 0.57 8.50
N ILE A 266 19.35 0.11 8.19
CA ILE A 266 19.93 0.31 6.86
C ILE A 266 19.11 -0.51 5.85
N ALA A 267 18.48 0.16 4.90
CA ALA A 267 17.66 -0.49 3.88
C ALA A 267 18.53 -1.16 2.79
N SER A 268 19.63 -0.52 2.40
CA SER A 268 20.60 -1.06 1.45
C SER A 268 21.97 -0.40 1.60
N GLY A 269 22.99 -1.05 1.06
CA GLY A 269 24.37 -0.60 1.06
C GLY A 269 25.10 -0.78 2.39
N ALA A 270 26.23 -0.09 2.50
CA ALA A 270 27.07 -0.05 3.69
C ALA A 270 27.49 1.38 4.01
N ILE A 271 27.88 1.62 5.25
CA ILE A 271 28.35 2.92 5.74
C ILE A 271 29.44 2.74 6.80
N ALA A 272 30.43 3.62 6.79
CA ALA A 272 31.51 3.70 7.76
C ALA A 272 31.65 5.13 8.33
N PRO A 273 32.24 5.29 9.52
CA PRO A 273 32.63 6.60 10.02
C PRO A 273 33.59 7.30 9.03
N GLY A 274 33.34 8.57 8.75
CA GLY A 274 34.04 9.39 7.76
C GLY A 274 33.34 9.49 6.41
N ASP A 275 32.36 8.62 6.13
CA ASP A 275 31.64 8.67 4.86
C ASP A 275 30.76 9.92 4.76
N GLU A 276 30.73 10.53 3.57
CA GLU A 276 29.81 11.63 3.26
C GLU A 276 28.40 11.10 3.02
N VAL A 277 27.41 11.77 3.60
CA VAL A 277 25.98 11.47 3.46
C VAL A 277 25.21 12.73 3.11
N VAL A 278 24.13 12.55 2.36
CA VAL A 278 23.20 13.61 1.97
C VAL A 278 21.80 13.27 2.43
N VAL A 279 21.05 14.29 2.87
CA VAL A 279 19.61 14.16 3.12
C VAL A 279 18.89 14.18 1.77
N ALA A 280 18.23 13.07 1.42
CA ALA A 280 17.67 12.87 0.08
C ALA A 280 16.78 14.04 -0.40
N LYS A 281 15.87 14.53 0.45
CA LYS A 281 14.91 15.60 0.11
C LYS A 281 15.56 16.98 0.02
N SER A 282 16.32 17.40 1.05
CA SER A 282 16.86 18.76 1.13
C SER A 282 18.19 18.94 0.38
N GLY A 283 18.90 17.86 0.09
CA GLY A 283 20.22 17.89 -0.54
C GLY A 283 21.36 18.36 0.38
N LYS A 284 21.08 18.66 1.65
CA LYS A 284 22.12 19.05 2.63
C LYS A 284 23.06 17.86 2.87
N SER A 285 24.37 18.09 2.79
CA SER A 285 25.41 17.10 3.05
C SER A 285 25.94 17.20 4.49
N SER A 286 26.52 16.10 4.97
CA SER A 286 27.36 16.02 6.18
C SER A 286 28.19 14.74 6.14
N HIS A 287 28.97 14.48 7.19
CA HIS A 287 29.80 13.29 7.33
C HIS A 287 29.37 12.47 8.54
N VAL A 288 29.53 11.15 8.45
CA VAL A 288 29.26 10.23 9.55
C VAL A 288 30.39 10.32 10.57
N LYS A 289 30.12 10.92 11.72
CA LYS A 289 31.07 10.99 12.83
C LYS A 289 31.25 9.63 13.50
N ARG A 290 30.14 8.98 13.83
CA ARG A 290 30.09 7.71 14.59
C ARG A 290 28.88 6.88 14.20
N ILE A 291 29.04 5.56 14.26
CA ILE A 291 27.95 4.59 14.13
C ILE A 291 27.79 3.91 15.49
N VAL A 292 26.63 4.08 16.13
CA VAL A 292 26.33 3.51 17.45
C VAL A 292 25.34 2.35 17.29
N ALA A 293 25.65 1.20 17.88
CA ALA A 293 24.79 0.02 17.89
C ALA A 293 24.66 -0.57 19.30
N TYR A 294 23.80 -1.59 19.44
CA TYR A 294 23.70 -2.37 20.67
C TYR A 294 25.02 -3.12 20.91
N GLY A 295 25.79 -2.71 21.93
CA GLY A 295 27.12 -3.26 22.24
C GLY A 295 28.29 -2.33 21.96
N GLY A 296 28.03 -1.11 21.44
CA GLY A 296 29.05 -0.07 21.26
C GLY A 296 29.11 0.48 19.84
N ASP A 297 30.19 1.20 19.55
CA ASP A 297 30.39 1.83 18.25
C ASP A 297 30.88 0.82 17.21
N LEU A 298 30.38 0.93 15.98
CA LEU A 298 30.76 0.09 14.85
C LEU A 298 31.75 0.81 13.93
N LYS A 299 32.69 0.05 13.37
CA LYS A 299 33.62 0.54 12.33
C LYS A 299 32.97 0.58 10.94
N GLN A 300 31.95 -0.23 10.73
CA GLN A 300 31.16 -0.30 9.51
C GLN A 300 29.81 -0.92 9.87
N ALA A 301 28.76 -0.48 9.18
CA ALA A 301 27.44 -1.09 9.25
C ALA A 301 26.91 -1.37 7.83
N VAL A 302 26.08 -2.39 7.71
CA VAL A 302 25.54 -2.90 6.43
C VAL A 302 24.03 -3.04 6.46
N ALA A 303 23.42 -3.21 5.29
CA ALA A 303 21.99 -3.47 5.11
C ALA A 303 21.42 -4.48 6.13
N GLY A 304 20.23 -4.21 6.66
CA GLY A 304 19.54 -5.00 7.67
C GLY A 304 19.90 -4.69 9.12
N GLN A 305 21.01 -3.97 9.38
CA GLN A 305 21.39 -3.60 10.75
C GLN A 305 20.65 -2.35 11.24
N ALA A 306 20.10 -2.43 12.46
CA ALA A 306 19.56 -1.28 13.18
C ALA A 306 20.66 -0.53 13.91
N ILE A 307 20.86 0.74 13.56
CA ILE A 307 21.97 1.57 14.05
C ILE A 307 21.49 2.99 14.36
N THR A 308 22.33 3.75 15.06
CA THR A 308 22.21 5.21 15.22
C THR A 308 23.42 5.89 14.59
N LEU A 309 23.19 6.76 13.60
CA LEU A 309 24.23 7.58 12.99
C LEU A 309 24.35 8.91 13.72
N VAL A 310 25.57 9.27 14.10
CA VAL A 310 25.91 10.61 14.59
C VAL A 310 26.65 11.32 13.46
N LEU A 311 26.20 12.52 13.09
CA LEU A 311 26.79 13.33 12.03
C LEU A 311 27.73 14.39 12.63
N ASP A 312 28.65 14.91 11.81
CA ASP A 312 29.55 16.00 12.23
C ASP A 312 28.82 17.35 12.33
N ASP A 313 27.87 17.60 11.43
CA ASP A 313 27.14 18.86 11.35
C ASP A 313 25.72 18.76 11.90
N GLU A 314 25.19 19.88 12.37
CA GLU A 314 23.77 19.99 12.68
C GLU A 314 22.93 20.13 11.41
N VAL A 315 22.68 19.01 10.75
CA VAL A 315 21.75 18.97 9.62
C VAL A 315 20.31 18.85 10.11
N GLU A 316 19.39 19.51 9.44
CA GLU A 316 17.96 19.37 9.66
C GLU A 316 17.47 18.03 9.09
N VAL A 317 17.25 17.08 9.99
CA VAL A 317 16.85 15.70 9.69
C VAL A 317 15.84 15.27 10.73
N SER A 318 14.71 14.73 10.26
CA SER A 318 13.62 14.20 11.07
C SER A 318 13.18 12.82 10.57
N ARG A 319 12.25 12.20 11.28
CA ARG A 319 11.58 10.97 10.82
C ARG A 319 10.98 11.18 9.43
N GLY A 320 11.12 10.18 8.56
CA GLY A 320 10.66 10.22 7.17
C GLY A 320 11.66 10.82 6.19
N ASN A 321 12.78 11.36 6.68
CA ASN A 321 13.94 11.65 5.83
C ASN A 321 14.76 10.39 5.59
N MET A 322 15.58 10.43 4.55
CA MET A 322 16.48 9.35 4.19
C MET A 322 17.89 9.92 4.01
N LEU A 323 18.86 9.36 4.72
CA LEU A 323 20.28 9.61 4.50
C LEU A 323 20.78 8.67 3.42
N VAL A 324 21.50 9.21 2.43
CA VAL A 324 21.93 8.49 1.24
C VAL A 324 23.36 8.88 0.86
N SER A 325 24.00 8.06 0.04
CA SER A 325 25.28 8.42 -0.57
C SER A 325 25.10 9.58 -1.57
N PRO A 326 25.99 10.60 -1.59
CA PRO A 326 25.93 11.72 -2.54
C PRO A 326 25.95 11.27 -4.01
N ALA A 327 26.69 10.19 -4.31
CA ALA A 327 26.90 9.72 -5.69
C ALA A 327 25.68 9.03 -6.31
N ALA A 328 24.71 8.62 -5.49
CA ALA A 328 23.58 7.79 -5.92
C ALA A 328 22.30 8.19 -5.17
N ARG A 329 21.88 9.45 -5.34
CA ARG A 329 20.64 9.96 -4.72
C ARG A 329 19.39 9.28 -5.31
N PRO A 330 18.38 8.96 -4.48
CA PRO A 330 17.10 8.43 -4.93
C PRO A 330 16.28 9.50 -5.65
N GLN A 331 15.18 9.09 -6.27
CA GLN A 331 14.24 10.03 -6.88
C GLN A 331 13.49 10.79 -5.77
N VAL A 332 13.33 12.10 -5.95
CA VAL A 332 12.50 12.94 -5.07
C VAL A 332 11.44 13.58 -5.93
N ALA A 333 10.20 13.10 -5.81
CA ALA A 333 9.09 13.58 -6.61
C ALA A 333 7.79 13.53 -5.80
N ASP A 334 6.87 14.40 -6.18
CA ASP A 334 5.49 14.38 -5.69
C ASP A 334 4.56 13.59 -6.63
N GLN A 335 5.01 13.25 -7.84
CA GLN A 335 4.25 12.45 -8.80
C GLN A 335 5.04 11.26 -9.33
N PHE A 336 4.42 10.08 -9.35
CA PHE A 336 5.05 8.84 -9.80
C PHE A 336 4.00 7.83 -10.28
N ALA A 337 4.45 6.88 -11.10
CA ALA A 337 3.67 5.71 -11.49
C ALA A 337 3.98 4.55 -10.53
N ALA A 338 2.96 3.81 -10.11
CA ALA A 338 3.09 2.65 -9.26
C ALA A 338 2.13 1.53 -9.67
N ASN A 339 2.56 0.28 -9.52
CA ASN A 339 1.65 -0.86 -9.49
C ASN A 339 0.89 -0.82 -8.17
N ILE A 340 -0.43 -0.88 -8.20
CA ILE A 340 -1.29 -0.92 -7.01
C ILE A 340 -2.01 -2.26 -6.96
N VAL A 341 -1.89 -2.98 -5.86
CA VAL A 341 -2.77 -4.09 -5.49
C VAL A 341 -3.85 -3.55 -4.59
N TRP A 342 -5.11 -3.70 -4.99
CA TRP A 342 -6.25 -3.19 -4.24
C TRP A 342 -6.83 -4.24 -3.28
N PHE A 343 -7.13 -3.83 -2.05
CA PHE A 343 -7.56 -4.73 -0.96
C PHE A 343 -8.95 -4.44 -0.43
N ASP A 344 -9.52 -3.27 -0.73
CA ASP A 344 -10.82 -2.87 -0.20
C ASP A 344 -11.96 -3.36 -1.07
N GLU A 345 -13.11 -3.64 -0.45
CA GLU A 345 -14.33 -4.02 -1.16
C GLU A 345 -14.89 -2.86 -1.99
N HIS A 346 -14.65 -1.61 -1.58
CA HIS A 346 -15.00 -0.45 -2.39
C HIS A 346 -13.91 -0.21 -3.42
N ALA A 347 -14.30 -0.13 -4.69
CA ALA A 347 -13.37 0.05 -5.78
C ALA A 347 -12.49 1.31 -5.60
N LEU A 348 -11.23 1.21 -6.00
CA LEU A 348 -10.36 2.37 -6.16
C LEU A 348 -10.91 3.25 -7.28
N LEU A 349 -11.13 4.52 -6.99
CA LEU A 349 -11.56 5.53 -7.95
C LEU A 349 -10.49 6.63 -8.08
N PRO A 350 -10.04 6.96 -9.31
CA PRO A 350 -9.18 8.12 -9.52
C PRO A 350 -9.82 9.41 -8.97
N GLY A 351 -8.98 10.28 -8.40
CA GLY A 351 -9.35 11.55 -7.77
C GLY A 351 -9.60 11.44 -6.25
N ARG A 352 -9.83 10.25 -5.71
CA ARG A 352 -9.99 10.05 -4.26
C ARG A 352 -8.67 10.22 -3.51
N SER A 353 -8.72 10.87 -2.34
CA SER A 353 -7.57 11.10 -1.47
C SER A 353 -7.40 9.98 -0.45
N TYR A 354 -6.16 9.56 -0.25
CA TYR A 354 -5.71 8.54 0.68
C TYR A 354 -4.53 9.08 1.50
N ILE A 355 -4.19 8.38 2.58
CA ILE A 355 -2.88 8.53 3.21
C ILE A 355 -1.94 7.53 2.54
N LEU A 356 -0.87 8.03 1.93
CA LEU A 356 0.24 7.22 1.47
C LEU A 356 1.27 7.12 2.59
N ARG A 357 1.65 5.89 2.92
CA ARG A 357 2.68 5.62 3.93
C ARG A 357 3.78 4.76 3.33
N THR A 358 4.99 5.30 3.32
CA THR A 358 6.23 4.55 3.02
C THR A 358 6.77 3.97 4.33
N GLU A 359 7.96 3.38 4.31
CA GLU A 359 8.58 2.79 5.50
C GLU A 359 8.68 3.78 6.69
N THR A 360 9.10 5.02 6.44
CA THR A 360 9.32 6.02 7.51
C THR A 360 8.55 7.32 7.35
N ASP A 361 7.99 7.58 6.16
CA ASP A 361 7.31 8.83 5.81
C ASP A 361 5.82 8.61 5.50
N GLN A 362 5.03 9.67 5.64
CA GLN A 362 3.60 9.65 5.39
C GLN A 362 3.13 11.00 4.81
N THR A 363 2.32 10.94 3.76
CA THR A 363 1.74 12.13 3.12
C THR A 363 0.34 11.84 2.60
N SER A 364 -0.48 12.88 2.44
CA SER A 364 -1.70 12.77 1.65
C SER A 364 -1.32 12.48 0.19
N ALA A 365 -2.07 11.57 -0.44
CA ALA A 365 -1.91 11.18 -1.82
C ALA A 365 -3.25 11.03 -2.52
N THR A 366 -3.27 11.27 -3.81
CA THR A 366 -4.42 11.09 -4.69
C THR A 366 -4.00 10.21 -5.85
N VAL A 367 -4.79 9.19 -6.15
CA VAL A 367 -4.63 8.42 -7.38
C VAL A 367 -5.17 9.27 -8.51
N THR A 368 -4.32 9.81 -9.38
CA THR A 368 -4.76 10.78 -10.39
C THR A 368 -5.31 10.12 -11.65
N ASP A 369 -4.79 8.93 -11.98
CA ASP A 369 -5.14 8.23 -13.22
C ASP A 369 -4.87 6.74 -13.06
N LEU A 370 -5.74 5.90 -13.60
CA LEU A 370 -5.55 4.46 -13.74
C LEU A 370 -5.22 4.18 -15.20
N LYS A 371 -3.96 3.86 -15.51
CA LYS A 371 -3.53 3.64 -16.89
C LYS A 371 -4.15 2.38 -17.48
N TYR A 372 -4.08 1.29 -16.73
CA TYR A 372 -4.65 -0.01 -17.07
C TYR A 372 -4.66 -0.92 -15.85
N ARG A 373 -5.56 -1.90 -15.89
CA ARG A 373 -5.55 -3.07 -15.02
C ARG A 373 -4.70 -4.17 -15.65
N ILE A 374 -4.03 -4.95 -14.83
CA ILE A 374 -3.31 -6.15 -15.25
C ILE A 374 -4.24 -7.35 -15.01
N ASN A 375 -4.54 -8.09 -16.07
CA ASN A 375 -5.24 -9.35 -15.93
C ASN A 375 -4.30 -10.38 -15.32
N VAL A 376 -4.60 -10.80 -14.09
CA VAL A 376 -3.76 -11.72 -13.33
C VAL A 376 -3.74 -13.15 -13.91
N ASN A 377 -4.52 -13.46 -14.94
CA ASN A 377 -4.55 -14.80 -15.55
C ASN A 377 -3.60 -14.95 -16.75
N ASP A 378 -3.37 -13.86 -17.49
CA ASP A 378 -2.60 -13.86 -18.74
C ASP A 378 -1.60 -12.70 -18.86
N PHE A 379 -1.51 -11.84 -17.84
CA PHE A 379 -0.64 -10.67 -17.78
C PHE A 379 -0.99 -9.56 -18.80
N ALA A 380 -2.16 -9.63 -19.43
CA ALA A 380 -2.59 -8.62 -20.39
C ALA A 380 -2.95 -7.30 -19.71
N HIS A 381 -2.69 -6.19 -20.42
CA HIS A 381 -3.11 -4.86 -20.01
C HIS A 381 -4.53 -4.58 -20.50
N GLU A 382 -5.43 -4.28 -19.58
CA GLU A 382 -6.84 -3.99 -19.85
C GLU A 382 -7.18 -2.54 -19.49
N ALA A 383 -7.91 -1.86 -20.35
CA ALA A 383 -8.42 -0.53 -20.03
C ALA A 383 -9.45 -0.64 -18.90
N ALA A 384 -9.24 0.13 -17.83
CA ALA A 384 -10.10 0.15 -16.65
C ALA A 384 -10.26 1.58 -16.13
N LYS A 385 -11.39 1.87 -15.48
CA LYS A 385 -11.66 3.17 -14.83
C LYS A 385 -11.61 3.11 -13.30
N SER A 386 -11.58 1.90 -12.75
CA SER A 386 -11.49 1.59 -11.32
C SER A 386 -10.71 0.30 -11.13
N LEU A 387 -10.25 0.03 -9.90
CA LEU A 387 -9.74 -1.29 -9.50
C LEU A 387 -10.65 -1.86 -8.42
N GLU A 388 -11.17 -3.06 -8.66
CA GLU A 388 -11.94 -3.83 -7.69
C GLU A 388 -11.02 -4.57 -6.70
N MET A 389 -11.59 -5.15 -5.64
CA MET A 389 -10.83 -5.92 -4.66
C MET A 389 -10.03 -7.03 -5.34
N ASN A 390 -8.76 -7.19 -4.92
CA ASN A 390 -7.78 -8.15 -5.45
C ASN A 390 -7.29 -7.87 -6.89
N GLU A 391 -7.69 -6.76 -7.50
CA GLU A 391 -7.15 -6.37 -8.80
C GLU A 391 -5.82 -5.64 -8.66
N VAL A 392 -5.01 -5.74 -9.72
CA VAL A 392 -3.74 -5.02 -9.82
C VAL A 392 -3.80 -4.08 -11.01
N GLY A 393 -3.35 -2.85 -10.85
CA GLY A 393 -3.27 -1.89 -11.96
C GLY A 393 -2.12 -0.92 -11.82
N ILE A 394 -1.78 -0.27 -12.93
CA ILE A 394 -0.81 0.82 -12.92
C ILE A 394 -1.53 2.15 -12.74
N CYS A 395 -1.21 2.81 -11.65
CA CYS A 395 -1.78 4.09 -11.26
C CYS A 395 -0.72 5.18 -11.29
N ASN A 396 -1.12 6.39 -11.72
CA ASN A 396 -0.38 7.61 -11.42
C ASN A 396 -0.83 8.11 -10.06
N ILE A 397 0.12 8.50 -9.23
CA ILE A 397 -0.12 8.99 -7.87
C ILE A 397 0.49 10.37 -7.76
N SER A 398 -0.27 11.29 -7.19
CA SER A 398 0.20 12.60 -6.77
C SER A 398 0.16 12.68 -5.26
N THR A 399 1.21 13.19 -4.66
CA THR A 399 1.34 13.40 -3.21
C THR A 399 1.35 14.89 -2.90
N ARG A 400 0.90 15.27 -1.70
CA ARG A 400 0.88 16.68 -1.29
C ARG A 400 2.29 17.26 -1.10
N ALA A 401 3.23 16.44 -0.63
CA ALA A 401 4.62 16.82 -0.44
C ALA A 401 5.53 15.79 -1.14
N PRO A 402 6.66 16.22 -1.74
CA PRO A 402 7.60 15.30 -2.38
C PRO A 402 8.09 14.22 -1.42
N ILE A 403 8.12 12.98 -1.90
CA ILE A 403 8.68 11.83 -1.19
C ILE A 403 9.99 11.40 -1.85
N ALA A 404 10.90 10.86 -1.05
CA ALA A 404 12.13 10.26 -1.54
C ALA A 404 11.92 8.75 -1.70
N PHE A 405 12.17 8.21 -2.88
CA PHE A 405 11.94 6.81 -3.19
C PHE A 405 12.89 6.29 -4.27
N ASP A 406 13.05 4.98 -4.33
CA ASP A 406 13.65 4.28 -5.45
C ASP A 406 12.56 3.49 -6.21
N PRO A 407 12.77 3.15 -7.49
CA PRO A 407 11.96 2.13 -8.13
C PRO A 407 11.98 0.83 -7.32
N PHE A 408 10.82 0.20 -7.13
CA PHE A 408 10.69 -1.03 -6.35
C PHE A 408 11.55 -2.18 -6.88
N ALA A 409 11.79 -2.23 -8.19
CA ALA A 409 12.69 -3.20 -8.82
C ALA A 409 14.17 -3.02 -8.42
N GLU A 410 14.56 -1.79 -8.07
CA GLU A 410 15.90 -1.45 -7.60
C GLU A 410 16.01 -1.66 -6.09
N ASN A 411 15.11 -1.06 -5.30
CA ASN A 411 15.07 -1.22 -3.85
C ASN A 411 13.62 -1.42 -3.36
N ARG A 412 13.32 -2.63 -2.86
CA ARG A 412 11.98 -3.00 -2.39
C ARG A 412 11.54 -2.20 -1.18
N THR A 413 12.48 -1.91 -0.28
CA THR A 413 12.22 -1.23 1.00
C THR A 413 11.82 0.22 0.79
N THR A 414 12.53 0.95 -0.07
CA THR A 414 12.27 2.37 -0.35
C THR A 414 11.31 2.60 -1.52
N GLY A 415 11.01 1.57 -2.32
CA GLY A 415 10.08 1.62 -3.43
C GLY A 415 8.68 1.08 -3.13
N ALA A 416 8.40 0.64 -1.91
CA ALA A 416 7.09 0.16 -1.47
C ALA A 416 6.34 1.21 -0.63
N PHE A 417 5.01 1.20 -0.73
CA PHE A 417 4.13 1.98 0.15
C PHE A 417 2.78 1.29 0.32
N ILE A 418 2.00 1.76 1.28
CA ILE A 418 0.59 1.40 1.44
C ILE A 418 -0.31 2.63 1.30
N LEU A 419 -1.53 2.40 0.85
CA LEU A 419 -2.61 3.37 0.85
C LEU A 419 -3.55 3.06 2.01
N ILE A 420 -3.85 4.07 2.81
CA ILE A 420 -4.71 3.99 3.98
C ILE A 420 -5.90 4.92 3.75
N ASP A 421 -7.12 4.40 3.92
CA ASP A 421 -8.32 5.21 3.90
C ASP A 421 -8.35 6.16 5.11
N ARG A 422 -8.75 7.41 4.88
CA ARG A 422 -8.64 8.49 5.88
C ARG A 422 -9.80 8.52 6.88
N ILE A 423 -10.83 7.72 6.64
CA ILE A 423 -12.03 7.64 7.48
C ILE A 423 -11.94 6.36 8.31
N SER A 424 -11.78 5.21 7.67
CA SER A 424 -11.74 3.92 8.36
C SER A 424 -10.38 3.61 8.98
N ASN A 425 -9.31 4.30 8.54
CA ASN A 425 -7.91 3.95 8.83
C ASN A 425 -7.51 2.54 8.36
N ALA A 426 -8.31 1.92 7.49
CA ALA A 426 -8.00 0.63 6.91
C ALA A 426 -6.89 0.76 5.85
N THR A 427 -6.01 -0.24 5.76
CA THR A 427 -5.09 -0.37 4.62
C THR A 427 -5.87 -0.89 3.42
N VAL A 428 -6.08 -0.03 2.43
CA VAL A 428 -6.95 -0.29 1.27
C VAL A 428 -6.18 -0.72 0.03
N GLY A 429 -4.86 -0.50 0.00
CA GLY A 429 -4.01 -1.01 -1.08
C GLY A 429 -2.53 -1.00 -0.73
N ALA A 430 -1.75 -1.77 -1.49
CA ALA A 430 -0.30 -1.76 -1.47
C ALA A 430 0.24 -1.32 -2.83
N GLY A 431 1.31 -0.54 -2.81
CA GLY A 431 1.88 0.07 -4.00
C GLY A 431 3.38 -0.20 -4.16
N MET A 432 3.79 -0.43 -5.40
CA MET A 432 5.17 -0.64 -5.80
C MET A 432 5.55 0.40 -6.85
N ILE A 433 6.43 1.32 -6.49
CA ILE A 433 6.79 2.47 -7.33
C ILE A 433 7.59 2.00 -8.54
N VAL A 434 7.20 2.44 -9.73
CA VAL A 434 7.87 2.10 -10.99
C VAL A 434 8.85 3.21 -11.38
N HIS A 435 8.39 4.46 -11.47
CA HIS A 435 9.23 5.62 -11.83
C HIS A 435 8.54 6.94 -11.50
N SER A 436 9.33 7.99 -11.24
CA SER A 436 8.83 9.37 -11.18
C SER A 436 8.18 9.80 -12.49
N LEU A 437 7.06 10.51 -12.42
CA LEU A 437 6.45 11.14 -13.58
C LEU A 437 7.17 12.48 -13.82
N ARG A 438 8.16 12.48 -14.71
CA ARG A 438 8.96 13.66 -15.08
C ARG A 438 8.17 14.71 -15.86
N ARG A 439 7.14 15.31 -15.27
CA ARG A 439 6.45 16.50 -15.82
C ARG A 439 6.83 17.81 -15.15
N ALA A 440 7.56 17.81 -14.02
CA ALA A 440 7.68 18.99 -13.17
C ALA A 440 9.12 19.42 -12.80
N GLU A 441 10.17 19.12 -13.56
CA GLU A 441 11.46 19.83 -13.37
C GLU A 441 11.41 21.29 -13.87
N ASN A 442 10.47 21.62 -14.77
CA ASN A 442 10.34 22.97 -15.35
C ASN A 442 9.20 23.81 -14.76
N ILE A 443 8.48 23.30 -13.76
CA ILE A 443 7.34 23.99 -13.15
C ILE A 443 7.67 24.22 -11.68
N HIS A 444 8.51 25.23 -11.43
CA HIS A 444 8.64 25.78 -10.09
C HIS A 444 7.42 26.66 -9.81
N TRP A 445 6.86 26.55 -8.61
CA TRP A 445 5.96 27.59 -8.11
C TRP A 445 6.73 28.90 -8.11
N GLN A 446 6.40 29.77 -9.06
CA GLN A 446 6.99 31.09 -9.11
C GLN A 446 6.46 31.87 -7.89
N SER A 447 7.36 32.30 -7.02
CA SER A 447 7.03 33.25 -5.97
C SER A 447 6.60 34.56 -6.64
N LEU A 448 5.30 34.82 -6.66
CA LEU A 448 4.75 36.08 -7.17
C LEU A 448 4.73 37.09 -6.03
N ASP A 449 5.22 38.31 -6.29
CA ASP A 449 5.19 39.41 -5.32
C ASP A 449 3.76 39.82 -4.92
N VAL A 450 2.79 39.53 -5.81
CA VAL A 450 1.36 39.76 -5.57
C VAL A 450 0.69 38.43 -5.24
N GLY A 451 0.65 38.11 -3.94
CA GLY A 451 -0.05 36.93 -3.41
C GLY A 451 -1.49 37.21 -2.96
N LYS A 452 -2.16 36.16 -2.48
CA LYS A 452 -3.56 36.16 -2.00
C LYS A 452 -3.91 37.34 -1.09
N ARG A 453 -3.07 37.61 -0.09
CA ARG A 453 -3.28 38.70 0.89
C ARG A 453 -3.40 40.06 0.20
N VAL A 454 -2.46 40.39 -0.68
CA VAL A 454 -2.46 41.66 -1.43
C VAL A 454 -3.74 41.81 -2.27
N ARG A 455 -4.21 40.71 -2.88
CA ARG A 455 -5.44 40.73 -3.69
C ARG A 455 -6.71 40.84 -2.86
N ALA A 456 -6.72 40.22 -1.68
CA ALA A 456 -7.80 40.33 -0.70
C ALA A 456 -7.90 41.75 -0.14
N ASP A 457 -6.77 42.34 0.26
CA ASP A 457 -6.67 43.71 0.79
C ASP A 457 -7.19 44.73 -0.24
N MET A 458 -6.81 44.58 -1.51
CA MET A 458 -7.29 45.45 -2.59
C MET A 458 -8.82 45.43 -2.74
N LYS A 459 -9.46 44.30 -2.40
CA LYS A 459 -10.91 44.11 -2.50
C LYS A 459 -11.64 44.45 -1.20
N ASN A 460 -10.92 44.83 -0.13
CA ASN A 460 -11.47 45.02 1.22
C ASN A 460 -12.38 43.86 1.65
N GLN A 461 -11.97 42.63 1.36
CA GLN A 461 -12.72 41.43 1.71
C GLN A 461 -11.81 40.24 1.96
N ARG A 462 -12.31 39.30 2.74
CA ARG A 462 -11.62 38.05 3.02
C ARG A 462 -12.11 36.96 2.07
N PRO A 463 -11.20 36.25 1.36
CA PRO A 463 -11.59 35.17 0.48
C PRO A 463 -12.36 34.08 1.23
N ALA A 464 -13.27 33.43 0.54
CA ALA A 464 -14.08 32.36 1.12
C ALA A 464 -14.57 31.44 0.01
N VAL A 465 -14.75 30.17 0.31
CA VAL A 465 -15.41 29.20 -0.57
C VAL A 465 -16.62 28.64 0.17
N PHE A 466 -17.80 29.17 -0.16
CA PHE A 466 -19.07 28.63 0.34
C PHE A 466 -19.47 27.43 -0.51
N TRP A 467 -19.33 26.24 0.05
CA TRP A 467 -19.58 24.97 -0.60
C TRP A 467 -20.96 24.43 -0.23
N PHE A 468 -21.95 24.68 -1.08
CA PHE A 468 -23.31 24.18 -0.91
C PHE A 468 -23.39 22.71 -1.33
N THR A 469 -23.89 21.88 -0.42
CA THR A 469 -24.15 20.45 -0.63
C THR A 469 -25.57 20.07 -0.21
N GLY A 470 -26.14 19.04 -0.85
CA GLY A 470 -27.54 18.64 -0.64
C GLY A 470 -28.12 17.89 -1.85
N LEU A 471 -29.25 17.21 -1.66
CA LEU A 471 -29.95 16.47 -2.72
C LEU A 471 -30.35 17.37 -3.91
N SER A 472 -30.52 16.78 -5.11
CA SER A 472 -31.09 17.52 -6.24
C SER A 472 -32.46 18.11 -5.84
N GLY A 473 -32.79 19.33 -6.28
CA GLY A 473 -34.07 19.96 -5.88
C GLY A 473 -34.14 20.50 -4.44
N SER A 474 -33.08 20.38 -3.62
CA SER A 474 -33.05 20.94 -2.25
C SER A 474 -33.08 22.47 -2.20
N GLY A 475 -32.80 23.15 -3.31
CA GLY A 475 -32.80 24.61 -3.41
C GLY A 475 -31.43 25.29 -3.40
N LYS A 476 -30.33 24.52 -3.46
CA LYS A 476 -28.94 25.03 -3.51
C LYS A 476 -28.75 26.18 -4.49
N SER A 477 -29.02 25.96 -5.78
CA SER A 477 -28.80 27.02 -6.81
C SER A 477 -29.70 28.24 -6.59
N THR A 478 -30.88 28.07 -5.99
CA THR A 478 -31.77 29.19 -5.63
C THR A 478 -31.16 30.03 -4.51
N ILE A 479 -30.75 29.39 -3.41
CA ILE A 479 -30.15 30.06 -2.25
C ILE A 479 -28.81 30.69 -2.65
N ALA A 480 -27.96 29.97 -3.39
CA ALA A 480 -26.67 30.44 -3.88
C ALA A 480 -26.80 31.70 -4.76
N ASN A 481 -27.77 31.73 -5.68
CA ASN A 481 -28.03 32.89 -6.54
C ASN A 481 -28.54 34.10 -5.74
N LEU A 482 -29.46 33.90 -4.79
CA LEU A 482 -29.93 34.98 -3.92
C LEU A 482 -28.81 35.51 -3.01
N PHE A 483 -27.96 34.62 -2.49
CA PHE A 483 -26.79 35.00 -1.69
C PHE A 483 -25.79 35.81 -2.51
N GLU A 484 -25.45 35.37 -3.73
CA GLU A 484 -24.58 36.12 -4.65
C GLU A 484 -25.14 37.51 -4.94
N LYS A 485 -26.45 37.62 -5.24
CA LYS A 485 -27.12 38.92 -5.46
C LYS A 485 -26.99 39.85 -4.27
N LYS A 486 -27.14 39.33 -3.05
CA LYS A 486 -27.06 40.12 -1.82
C LYS A 486 -25.63 40.61 -1.54
N LEU A 487 -24.64 39.73 -1.71
CA LEU A 487 -23.23 40.09 -1.60
C LEU A 487 -22.80 41.10 -2.66
N TYR A 488 -23.25 40.92 -3.91
CA TYR A 488 -22.97 41.87 -4.99
C TYR A 488 -23.57 43.25 -4.69
N ALA A 489 -24.78 43.32 -4.14
CA ALA A 489 -25.43 44.57 -3.75
C ALA A 489 -24.69 45.32 -2.63
N THR A 490 -23.92 44.61 -1.81
CA THR A 490 -23.07 45.20 -0.74
C THR A 490 -21.63 45.47 -1.20
N GLY A 491 -21.35 45.34 -2.50
CA GLY A 491 -20.04 45.65 -3.09
C GLY A 491 -18.99 44.54 -2.93
N ARG A 492 -19.37 43.35 -2.45
CA ARG A 492 -18.45 42.21 -2.36
C ARG A 492 -18.19 41.64 -3.76
N HIS A 493 -16.95 41.20 -3.97
CA HIS A 493 -16.53 40.55 -5.21
C HIS A 493 -16.73 39.03 -5.12
N THR A 494 -17.69 38.54 -5.88
CA THR A 494 -18.12 37.14 -5.83
C THR A 494 -18.02 36.45 -7.19
N TYR A 495 -18.04 35.12 -7.18
CA TYR A 495 -18.30 34.32 -8.38
C TYR A 495 -19.00 33.00 -8.00
N ILE A 496 -20.06 32.65 -8.72
CA ILE A 496 -20.77 31.37 -8.55
C ILE A 496 -20.27 30.28 -9.52
N LEU A 497 -19.89 29.13 -8.96
CA LEU A 497 -19.63 27.89 -9.69
C LEU A 497 -20.85 26.96 -9.51
N ASP A 498 -21.67 26.87 -10.55
CA ASP A 498 -22.86 25.99 -10.57
C ASP A 498 -22.57 24.67 -11.30
N GLY A 499 -23.10 23.57 -10.74
CA GLY A 499 -22.87 22.21 -11.23
C GLY A 499 -23.33 21.94 -12.66
N ASP A 500 -24.37 22.61 -13.15
CA ASP A 500 -24.80 22.47 -14.54
C ASP A 500 -23.94 23.34 -15.46
N ASN A 501 -23.62 24.57 -15.02
CA ASN A 501 -22.86 25.53 -15.82
C ASN A 501 -21.44 25.03 -16.15
N VAL A 502 -20.73 24.44 -15.17
CA VAL A 502 -19.37 23.93 -15.41
C VAL A 502 -19.33 22.77 -16.41
N ARG A 503 -20.45 22.02 -16.55
CA ARG A 503 -20.56 20.89 -17.48
C ARG A 503 -20.72 21.32 -18.93
N HIS A 504 -20.98 22.59 -19.21
CA HIS A 504 -20.89 23.13 -20.57
C HIS A 504 -19.44 23.37 -21.02
N GLY A 505 -18.48 23.45 -20.10
CA GLY A 505 -17.08 23.78 -20.38
C GLY A 505 -16.12 22.85 -19.65
N LEU A 506 -15.67 23.26 -18.46
CA LEU A 506 -14.63 22.60 -17.65
C LEU A 506 -14.85 21.09 -17.47
N ASN A 507 -16.11 20.66 -17.33
CA ASN A 507 -16.49 19.29 -17.00
C ASN A 507 -17.38 18.64 -18.07
N ARG A 508 -17.27 19.10 -19.34
CA ARG A 508 -18.10 18.59 -20.46
C ARG A 508 -17.85 17.14 -20.84
N ASP A 509 -16.67 16.62 -20.49
CA ASP A 509 -16.22 15.26 -20.75
C ASP A 509 -16.67 14.25 -19.68
N LEU A 510 -17.23 14.73 -18.57
CA LEU A 510 -17.58 13.89 -17.42
C LEU A 510 -19.05 13.48 -17.43
N GLY A 511 -19.30 12.19 -17.21
CA GLY A 511 -20.63 11.63 -17.00
C GLY A 511 -21.14 11.81 -15.56
N PHE A 512 -21.93 10.83 -15.11
CA PHE A 512 -22.54 10.78 -13.78
C PHE A 512 -22.19 9.50 -13.01
N THR A 513 -21.19 8.75 -13.48
CA THR A 513 -20.61 7.64 -12.71
C THR A 513 -19.89 8.17 -11.46
N ASP A 514 -19.61 7.31 -10.49
CA ASP A 514 -18.92 7.74 -9.27
C ASP A 514 -17.53 8.30 -9.58
N ALA A 515 -16.75 7.66 -10.45
CA ALA A 515 -15.46 8.18 -10.93
C ALA A 515 -15.59 9.59 -11.56
N ASP A 516 -16.58 9.79 -12.43
CA ASP A 516 -16.82 11.10 -13.05
C ASP A 516 -17.24 12.16 -12.02
N ARG A 517 -17.94 11.76 -10.95
CA ARG A 517 -18.35 12.66 -9.86
C ARG A 517 -17.15 13.08 -9.02
N VAL A 518 -16.26 12.16 -8.68
CA VAL A 518 -15.01 12.45 -7.96
C VAL A 518 -14.18 13.48 -8.75
N GLU A 519 -13.95 13.22 -10.04
CA GLU A 519 -13.18 14.13 -10.89
C GLU A 519 -13.89 15.50 -11.08
N ASN A 520 -15.22 15.50 -11.20
CA ASN A 520 -16.01 16.72 -11.30
C ASN A 520 -15.83 17.62 -10.06
N ILE A 521 -15.84 17.05 -8.85
CA ILE A 521 -15.61 17.80 -7.61
C ILE A 521 -14.15 18.26 -7.50
N ARG A 522 -13.18 17.42 -7.87
CA ARG A 522 -11.75 17.79 -7.87
C ARG A 522 -11.46 18.99 -8.76
N ARG A 523 -11.94 19.00 -10.01
CA ARG A 523 -11.76 20.13 -10.95
C ARG A 523 -12.37 21.42 -10.41
N VAL A 524 -13.56 21.34 -9.82
CA VAL A 524 -14.26 22.50 -9.27
C VAL A 524 -13.55 23.06 -8.04
N ALA A 525 -13.03 22.18 -7.17
CA ALA A 525 -12.26 22.60 -6.00
C ALA A 525 -10.97 23.34 -6.39
N GLU A 526 -10.23 22.87 -7.40
CA GLU A 526 -9.04 23.57 -7.90
C GLU A 526 -9.38 24.95 -8.48
N VAL A 527 -10.48 25.07 -9.23
CA VAL A 527 -10.93 26.37 -9.75
C VAL A 527 -11.36 27.30 -8.62
N ALA A 528 -12.11 26.79 -7.64
CA ALA A 528 -12.51 27.56 -6.47
C ALA A 528 -11.29 28.07 -5.69
N LYS A 529 -10.25 27.25 -5.55
CA LYS A 529 -8.97 27.63 -4.91
C LYS A 529 -8.29 28.77 -5.65
N LEU A 530 -8.20 28.72 -6.97
CA LEU A 530 -7.61 29.79 -7.78
C LEU A 530 -8.42 31.09 -7.68
N MET A 531 -9.74 31.00 -7.65
CA MET A 531 -10.61 32.17 -7.48
C MET A 531 -10.50 32.78 -6.08
N ALA A 532 -10.40 31.96 -5.03
CA ALA A 532 -10.14 32.43 -3.69
C ALA A 532 -8.73 33.04 -3.56
N ASP A 533 -7.71 32.46 -4.21
CA ASP A 533 -6.37 33.04 -4.35
C ASP A 533 -6.39 34.42 -5.05
N ALA A 534 -7.36 34.65 -5.93
CA ALA A 534 -7.62 35.95 -6.56
C ALA A 534 -8.37 36.97 -5.65
N GLY A 535 -8.64 36.62 -4.39
CA GLY A 535 -9.29 37.50 -3.43
C GLY A 535 -10.82 37.39 -3.39
N LEU A 536 -11.44 36.42 -4.09
CA LEU A 536 -12.89 36.35 -4.27
C LEU A 536 -13.60 35.56 -3.17
N ILE A 537 -14.89 35.86 -2.98
CA ILE A 537 -15.84 34.98 -2.28
C ILE A 537 -16.50 34.09 -3.34
N VAL A 538 -16.14 32.80 -3.34
CA VAL A 538 -16.60 31.81 -4.30
C VAL A 538 -17.79 31.08 -3.73
N ILE A 539 -18.86 30.96 -4.51
CA ILE A 539 -20.07 30.24 -4.15
C ILE A 539 -20.16 28.99 -5.02
N VAL A 540 -20.04 27.81 -4.43
CA VAL A 540 -20.05 26.53 -5.14
C VAL A 540 -21.37 25.81 -4.88
N SER A 541 -22.15 25.52 -5.92
CA SER A 541 -23.46 24.85 -5.80
C SER A 541 -23.46 23.49 -6.50
N PHE A 542 -23.17 22.43 -5.74
CA PHE A 542 -23.04 21.05 -6.24
C PHE A 542 -23.78 20.04 -5.34
N ILE A 543 -24.10 18.87 -5.87
CA ILE A 543 -24.68 17.79 -5.04
C ILE A 543 -23.63 17.24 -4.05
N SER A 544 -22.37 17.08 -4.50
CA SER A 544 -21.22 16.64 -3.68
C SER A 544 -21.56 15.46 -2.75
N PRO A 545 -22.03 14.31 -3.29
CA PRO A 545 -22.72 13.30 -2.51
C PRO A 545 -21.84 12.60 -1.46
N PHE A 546 -20.53 12.56 -1.68
CA PHE A 546 -19.59 11.80 -0.89
C PHE A 546 -18.80 12.71 0.05
N SER A 547 -18.62 12.26 1.29
CA SER A 547 -17.89 12.98 2.34
C SER A 547 -16.41 13.14 2.04
N ALA A 548 -15.79 12.15 1.37
CA ALA A 548 -14.38 12.16 1.02
C ALA A 548 -14.03 13.32 0.07
N GLU A 549 -14.85 13.57 -0.94
CA GLU A 549 -14.63 14.62 -1.94
C GLU A 549 -14.83 16.02 -1.35
N ARG A 550 -15.79 16.18 -0.44
CA ARG A 550 -15.98 17.45 0.30
C ARG A 550 -14.79 17.73 1.21
N ARG A 551 -14.24 16.71 1.87
CA ARG A 551 -13.00 16.82 2.66
C ARG A 551 -11.79 17.18 1.80
N MET A 552 -11.64 16.56 0.63
CA MET A 552 -10.59 16.91 -0.33
C MET A 552 -10.69 18.38 -0.76
N ALA A 553 -11.89 18.87 -1.06
CA ALA A 553 -12.11 20.27 -1.42
C ALA A 553 -11.74 21.23 -0.27
N ARG A 554 -12.06 20.85 0.98
CA ARG A 554 -11.67 21.59 2.19
C ARG A 554 -10.15 21.69 2.36
N GLU A 555 -9.44 20.58 2.18
CA GLU A 555 -7.98 20.51 2.35
C GLU A 555 -7.18 21.27 1.28
N LEU A 556 -7.79 21.58 0.14
CA LEU A 556 -7.19 22.42 -0.90
C LEU A 556 -7.18 23.90 -0.52
N MET A 557 -8.02 24.31 0.43
CA MET A 557 -8.16 25.70 0.89
C MET A 557 -7.31 25.97 2.12
N ALA A 558 -7.10 27.24 2.46
CA ALA A 558 -6.50 27.63 3.73
C ALA A 558 -7.48 27.39 4.89
N ASP A 559 -6.95 27.27 6.12
CA ASP A 559 -7.77 27.09 7.31
C ASP A 559 -8.81 28.23 7.44
N GLY A 560 -10.07 27.86 7.69
CA GLY A 560 -11.19 28.80 7.79
C GLY A 560 -11.74 29.34 6.45
N GLU A 561 -11.14 28.98 5.31
CA GLU A 561 -11.56 29.49 4.00
C GLU A 561 -12.63 28.64 3.32
N PHE A 562 -12.71 27.35 3.63
CA PHE A 562 -13.76 26.46 3.14
C PHE A 562 -14.93 26.39 4.14
N ILE A 563 -16.13 26.75 3.67
CA ILE A 563 -17.36 26.80 4.46
C ILE A 563 -18.35 25.80 3.87
N GLU A 564 -18.58 24.69 4.55
CA GLU A 564 -19.54 23.67 4.13
C GLU A 564 -20.96 24.09 4.52
N VAL A 565 -21.78 24.34 3.51
CA VAL A 565 -23.19 24.73 3.65
C VAL A 565 -24.07 23.53 3.31
N PHE A 566 -24.64 22.90 4.33
CA PHE A 566 -25.57 21.79 4.13
C PHE A 566 -26.99 22.30 3.93
N VAL A 567 -27.50 22.18 2.71
CA VAL A 567 -28.91 22.47 2.37
C VAL A 567 -29.74 21.21 2.58
N ASP A 568 -30.33 21.14 3.76
CA ASP A 568 -31.05 19.98 4.27
C ASP A 568 -32.55 20.07 3.89
N THR A 569 -32.91 19.24 2.92
CA THR A 569 -34.28 19.04 2.44
C THR A 569 -34.55 17.54 2.37
N PRO A 570 -35.64 17.04 3.00
CA PRO A 570 -36.01 15.63 2.90
C PRO A 570 -36.19 15.17 1.45
N PHE A 571 -35.92 13.90 1.21
CA PHE A 571 -35.98 13.29 -0.12
C PHE A 571 -37.37 13.46 -0.75
N GLU A 572 -38.43 13.23 0.02
CA GLU A 572 -39.82 13.29 -0.45
C GLU A 572 -40.17 14.70 -0.93
N GLU A 573 -39.68 15.71 -0.24
CA GLU A 573 -39.90 17.11 -0.61
C GLU A 573 -39.08 17.49 -1.86
N CYS A 574 -37.86 16.99 -1.99
CA CYS A 574 -37.06 17.16 -3.21
C CYS A 574 -37.76 16.53 -4.42
N ALA A 575 -38.25 15.30 -4.26
CA ALA A 575 -38.98 14.56 -5.30
C ALA A 575 -40.33 15.20 -5.63
N ARG A 576 -41.01 15.81 -4.66
CA ARG A 576 -42.26 16.57 -4.89
C ARG A 576 -42.02 17.86 -5.67
N ARG A 577 -40.91 18.56 -5.40
CA ARG A 577 -40.55 19.81 -6.09
C ARG A 577 -40.11 19.57 -7.53
N ASP A 578 -39.32 18.53 -7.75
CA ASP A 578 -38.72 18.06 -9.02
C ASP A 578 -38.77 19.05 -10.21
N PRO A 579 -38.12 20.23 -10.10
CA PRO A 579 -38.30 21.31 -11.07
C PRO A 579 -37.76 20.96 -12.47
N LYS A 580 -36.93 19.92 -12.55
CA LYS A 580 -36.28 19.44 -13.78
C LYS A 580 -36.84 18.09 -14.26
N GLY A 581 -37.84 17.53 -13.57
CA GLY A 581 -38.41 16.21 -13.89
C GLY A 581 -37.40 15.05 -13.74
N LEU A 582 -36.33 15.22 -12.97
CA LEU A 582 -35.26 14.24 -12.84
C LEU A 582 -35.62 13.11 -11.89
N TYR A 583 -36.32 13.40 -10.79
CA TYR A 583 -36.77 12.37 -9.85
C TYR A 583 -37.78 11.44 -10.50
N ALA A 584 -38.75 11.98 -11.23
CA ALA A 584 -39.73 11.16 -11.96
C ALA A 584 -39.05 10.18 -12.93
N ARG A 585 -38.06 10.66 -13.69
CA ARG A 585 -37.31 9.84 -14.66
C ARG A 585 -36.39 8.81 -13.97
N ALA A 586 -35.74 9.18 -12.87
CA ALA A 586 -34.91 8.26 -12.10
C ALA A 586 -35.73 7.14 -11.47
N LEU A 587 -36.88 7.46 -10.86
CA LEU A 587 -37.80 6.48 -10.26
C LEU A 587 -38.39 5.51 -11.30
N ASN A 588 -38.54 5.95 -12.55
CA ASN A 588 -38.95 5.10 -13.68
C ASN A 588 -37.79 4.29 -14.30
N GLY A 589 -36.57 4.41 -13.79
CA GLY A 589 -35.38 3.71 -14.29
C GLY A 589 -34.76 4.28 -15.57
N GLU A 590 -35.21 5.46 -16.02
CA GLU A 590 -34.68 6.12 -17.23
C GLU A 590 -33.32 6.81 -16.98
N ILE A 591 -33.04 7.18 -15.73
CA ILE A 591 -31.77 7.76 -15.30
C ILE A 591 -31.16 6.82 -14.27
N LYS A 592 -29.94 6.34 -14.57
CA LYS A 592 -29.13 5.54 -13.65
C LYS A 592 -28.14 6.42 -12.88
N ASN A 593 -27.67 5.94 -11.75
CA ASN A 593 -26.74 6.60 -10.83
C ASN A 593 -27.24 7.97 -10.34
N PHE A 594 -28.55 8.07 -10.06
CA PHE A 594 -29.18 9.26 -9.53
C PHE A 594 -29.06 9.32 -8.00
N THR A 595 -28.42 10.40 -7.52
CA THR A 595 -28.15 10.58 -6.08
C THR A 595 -29.43 10.65 -5.26
N GLY A 596 -29.53 9.81 -4.24
CA GLY A 596 -30.70 9.66 -3.36
C GLY A 596 -31.71 8.62 -3.84
N VAL A 597 -31.54 8.03 -5.04
CA VAL A 597 -32.40 6.95 -5.55
C VAL A 597 -31.60 5.65 -5.66
N ASP A 598 -30.64 5.59 -6.59
CA ASP A 598 -29.79 4.41 -6.86
C ASP A 598 -28.29 4.69 -6.65
N SER A 599 -27.94 5.91 -6.21
CA SER A 599 -26.59 6.29 -5.73
C SER A 599 -26.70 6.98 -4.36
N PRO A 600 -25.82 6.69 -3.38
CA PRO A 600 -25.95 7.20 -2.03
C PRO A 600 -25.67 8.71 -1.92
N TYR A 601 -26.18 9.33 -0.85
CA TYR A 601 -25.84 10.69 -0.43
C TYR A 601 -25.43 10.64 1.05
N GLU A 602 -24.16 10.97 1.31
CA GLU A 602 -23.58 11.05 2.65
C GLU A 602 -23.73 12.47 3.18
N ALA A 603 -24.69 12.68 4.09
CA ALA A 603 -24.92 13.99 4.69
C ALA A 603 -23.68 14.48 5.48
N PRO A 604 -23.37 15.79 5.45
CA PRO A 604 -22.30 16.36 6.27
C PRO A 604 -22.57 16.16 7.77
N GLU A 605 -21.57 15.67 8.51
CA GLU A 605 -21.68 15.48 9.96
C GLU A 605 -21.52 16.80 10.75
N ASN A 606 -20.55 17.63 10.35
CA ASN A 606 -20.21 18.88 11.03
C ASN A 606 -20.07 20.04 10.02
N PRO A 607 -21.15 20.43 9.30
CA PRO A 607 -21.09 21.58 8.40
C PRO A 607 -20.95 22.88 9.20
N GLU A 608 -20.21 23.86 8.67
CA GLU A 608 -20.15 25.21 9.26
C GLU A 608 -21.55 25.87 9.29
N ILE A 609 -22.39 25.58 8.28
CA ILE A 609 -23.73 26.13 8.18
C ILE A 609 -24.73 25.04 7.80
N HIS A 610 -25.75 24.81 8.64
CA HIS A 610 -26.83 23.87 8.38
C HIS A 610 -28.15 24.58 8.09
N LEU A 611 -28.58 24.53 6.83
CA LEU A 611 -29.81 25.17 6.35
C LEU A 611 -30.94 24.15 6.23
N LYS A 612 -31.82 24.13 7.23
CA LYS A 612 -33.08 23.36 7.18
C LYS A 612 -34.11 24.13 6.34
N THR A 613 -34.52 23.53 5.23
CA THR A 613 -35.35 24.19 4.21
C THR A 613 -36.85 24.15 4.46
N LEU A 614 -37.34 23.25 5.32
CA LEU A 614 -38.76 23.17 5.64
C LEU A 614 -39.18 24.31 6.58
N GLY A 615 -40.24 25.02 6.21
CA GLY A 615 -40.79 26.11 7.02
C GLY A 615 -39.98 27.40 7.02
N ARG A 616 -38.97 27.52 6.15
CA ARG A 616 -38.14 28.73 5.98
C ARG A 616 -38.14 29.20 4.52
N SER A 617 -38.14 30.51 4.31
CA SER A 617 -37.99 31.10 2.98
C SER A 617 -36.53 31.05 2.51
N ALA A 618 -36.32 31.23 1.21
CA ALA A 618 -34.96 31.31 0.66
C ALA A 618 -34.22 32.54 1.19
N GLU A 619 -34.93 33.64 1.38
CA GLU A 619 -34.44 34.89 1.96
C GLU A 619 -33.95 34.70 3.40
N GLU A 620 -34.74 34.02 4.25
CA GLU A 620 -34.34 33.73 5.63
C GLU A 620 -33.09 32.85 5.73
N MET A 621 -32.85 31.99 4.74
CA MET A 621 -31.64 31.17 4.66
C MET A 621 -30.43 31.99 4.20
N VAL A 622 -30.64 32.92 3.26
CA VAL A 622 -29.60 33.86 2.79
C VAL A 622 -29.18 34.81 3.92
N ASP A 623 -30.12 35.27 4.73
CA ASP A 623 -29.83 36.12 5.89
C ASP A 623 -28.92 35.40 6.91
N ALA A 624 -29.13 34.09 7.11
CA ALA A 624 -28.27 33.30 7.98
C ALA A 624 -26.84 33.16 7.43
N LEU A 625 -26.68 33.02 6.12
CA LEU A 625 -25.36 32.95 5.46
C LEU A 625 -24.60 34.28 5.58
N GLU A 626 -25.27 35.39 5.36
CA GLU A 626 -24.69 36.72 5.47
C GLU A 626 -24.31 37.04 6.93
N HIS A 627 -25.18 36.70 7.89
CA HIS A 627 -24.89 36.87 9.30
C HIS A 627 -23.60 36.13 9.70
N TRP A 628 -23.49 34.86 9.30
CA TRP A 628 -22.30 34.05 9.57
C TRP A 628 -21.04 34.66 8.92
N LEU A 629 -21.13 35.11 7.66
CA LEU A 629 -20.01 35.74 6.95
C LEU A 629 -19.53 37.00 7.68
N ASN A 630 -20.47 37.83 8.15
CA ASN A 630 -20.16 39.06 8.86
C ASN A 630 -19.53 38.77 10.23
N GLU A 631 -20.05 37.79 10.99
CA GLU A 631 -19.47 37.38 12.27
C GLU A 631 -18.03 36.86 12.10
N ARG A 632 -17.78 36.06 11.06
CA ARG A 632 -16.43 35.59 10.71
C ARG A 632 -15.48 36.75 10.40
N ASP A 633 -15.93 37.70 9.59
CA ASP A 633 -15.11 38.86 9.23
C ASP A 633 -14.78 39.71 10.49
N ILE A 634 -15.73 39.89 11.41
CA ILE A 634 -15.54 40.63 12.67
C ILE A 634 -14.60 39.92 13.66
N ALA A 635 -14.73 38.60 13.81
CA ALA A 635 -14.00 37.83 14.82
C ALA A 635 -12.48 37.88 14.63
N GLU A 636 -12.00 38.08 13.40
CA GLU A 636 -10.58 38.11 13.08
C GLU A 636 -9.98 39.52 13.08
N ASP A 637 -10.79 40.55 12.77
CA ASP A 637 -10.40 41.95 12.97
C ASP A 637 -10.07 42.22 14.46
N GLN A 638 -10.67 41.49 15.40
CA GLN A 638 -10.34 41.55 16.83
C GLN A 638 -9.02 40.86 17.20
N TYR A 639 -8.55 39.89 16.40
CA TYR A 639 -7.27 39.22 16.60
C TYR A 639 -6.10 40.03 16.01
N ASP A 640 -6.28 40.63 14.82
CA ASP A 640 -5.23 41.46 14.18
C ASP A 640 -5.10 42.87 14.81
N SER A 641 -6.12 43.36 15.52
CA SER A 641 -6.06 44.61 16.29
C SER A 641 -5.51 44.45 17.72
N GLY A 642 -5.28 43.22 18.17
CA GLY A 642 -4.61 42.90 19.42
C GLY A 642 -3.09 42.90 19.25
N GLY A 643 -2.46 44.06 19.46
CA GLY A 643 -1.00 44.20 19.49
C GLY A 643 -0.34 43.11 20.33
N GLY A 644 0.71 42.51 19.75
CA GLY A 644 1.32 41.28 20.24
C GLY A 644 1.85 41.29 21.67
N ILE A 645 2.12 40.07 22.12
CA ILE A 645 3.17 39.72 23.09
C ILE A 645 3.93 38.54 22.51
#